data_AF-A0A7V2AIH9-F1
#
_entry.id   AF-A0A7V2AIH9-F1
#
_cell.length_a   1.000
_cell.length_b   1.000
_cell.length_c   1.000
_cell.angle_alpha   90.00
_cell.angle_beta   90.00
_cell.angle_gamma   90.00
#
_symmetry.space_group_name_H-M   'P 1'
#
loop_
_entity.id
_entity.type
_entity.pdbx_description
1 polymer ?
#
loop_
_entity_poly.entity_id
_entity_poly.type
_entity_poly.pdbx_seq_one_letter_code
_entity_poly.pdbx_strand_id
1 'polypeptide(L)'
;PCSEYMFLDDTACNLASLNLMAFLRNTPDDKVSFDVAAFEHAVRLWTITLEISVLMAQFPSQRIAQLSYEFRTLGLGFANIGGYLMALGIAYDSEQGRTICASVSALMTGVSYATSAQMAAQMGTFPRFAENREAMLRVIRNHRRAAYGEDAGYEELNITPVPLIAEGSPDPELSVAARAAWDKALELGQEHGFRNAQVSVVAPTGTIGLVMDCDTTGIEPDFALVKFKKLAGGGYFKIINRMVPTALERLGYSDRQIEEIKLYAEGHGTLDGAPTINHHALREKGFTDEALQSVEQELAEAFDIKFAFNKWTLGESFCTETLGFKPQQLDNVSFDLLAEVGFSRDQIDRANVHVCGSMTLEGAPHLKDEHLAIFDCANPCGRTGKRFLSVDSHIRMMAASQPFISGAISKTINMPNSATIDDCMEAYMLSWRLGLKANALYRDGSKLSQPLQTQLLEAEDLDVIAEASSPAQAQVIAERIIERIVTSRDRLPHRRKGYTQKAVVGGHKVYLRTGEYVDGRLGEIFIDMHKEGAAFRSLMNNFAIAISIGLQYGVPLEEYVEAFTFTRFDPSGIVEGNETIKMATSILDYLFRELAVSYLDRNDLAHVEPDDLAPDSIGRGQARLPETDNEAQQAVERMASKGYVRSRFLVIKGAKGYGKTKAVSDTMSETMSETMSETMGATSSMAAAGGSGGGLQVVETVSADPVSVSGAVQTGTDTRLGNVRQAKMKGYEGDPCGECGNFTLVRNGTCLKCLTCGGTNGCS
;
A
#
# COMPACT_ATOMS: atom_id res chain seq x y z
N PRO A 1 -3.27 1.30 -14.10
CA PRO A 1 -2.75 1.32 -12.71
C PRO A 1 -3.66 0.59 -11.71
N CYS A 2 -4.99 0.66 -11.85
CA CYS A 2 -5.93 0.07 -10.90
C CYS A 2 -6.42 -1.34 -11.28
N SER A 3 -5.95 -1.91 -12.40
CA SER A 3 -6.28 -3.25 -12.90
C SER A 3 -7.74 -3.45 -13.39
N GLU A 4 -8.54 -2.40 -13.50
CA GLU A 4 -9.86 -2.40 -14.16
C GLU A 4 -9.77 -2.34 -15.70
N TYR A 5 -8.71 -1.71 -16.21
CA TYR A 5 -8.55 -1.48 -17.64
C TYR A 5 -7.56 -2.49 -18.22
N MET A 6 -8.09 -3.51 -18.91
CA MET A 6 -7.30 -4.56 -19.57
C MET A 6 -7.52 -4.48 -21.07
N PHE A 7 -6.73 -3.63 -21.71
CA PHE A 7 -6.79 -3.38 -23.14
C PHE A 7 -5.37 -3.23 -23.71
N LEU A 8 -5.26 -2.96 -25.00
CA LEU A 8 -3.97 -2.74 -25.67
C LEU A 8 -3.16 -1.64 -24.99
N ASP A 9 -1.84 -1.81 -24.96
CA ASP A 9 -0.90 -0.78 -24.51
C ASP A 9 -1.10 0.52 -25.28
N ASP A 10 -0.75 1.63 -24.62
CA ASP A 10 -0.93 2.98 -25.16
C ASP A 10 -2.38 3.29 -25.58
N THR A 11 -3.38 2.80 -24.83
CA THR A 11 -4.78 3.24 -24.96
C THR A 11 -5.26 3.93 -23.71
N ALA A 12 -6.22 4.85 -23.86
CA ALA A 12 -6.84 5.56 -22.75
C ALA A 12 -8.26 5.05 -22.48
N CYS A 13 -8.71 5.13 -21.23
CA CYS A 13 -10.07 4.81 -20.85
C CYS A 13 -10.82 6.09 -20.40
N ASN A 14 -12.04 6.26 -20.90
CA ASN A 14 -12.94 7.32 -20.44
C ASN A 14 -13.89 6.72 -19.38
N LEU A 15 -13.80 7.22 -18.15
CA LEU A 15 -14.43 6.59 -16.99
C LEU A 15 -15.63 7.40 -16.49
N ALA A 16 -16.70 6.69 -16.11
CA ALA A 16 -17.81 7.22 -15.31
C ALA A 16 -18.37 6.12 -14.40
N SER A 17 -19.09 6.51 -13.35
CA SER A 17 -19.73 5.55 -12.46
C SER A 17 -21.10 6.04 -12.00
N LEU A 18 -22.07 5.13 -11.95
CA LEU A 18 -23.42 5.40 -11.46
C LEU A 18 -23.54 4.98 -9.98
N ASN A 19 -24.08 5.85 -9.12
CA ASN A 19 -24.42 5.46 -7.75
C ASN A 19 -25.72 4.64 -7.76
N LEU A 20 -25.66 3.37 -7.37
CA LEU A 20 -26.81 2.46 -7.43
C LEU A 20 -27.97 2.86 -6.51
N MET A 21 -27.69 3.62 -5.44
CA MET A 21 -28.74 4.11 -4.54
C MET A 21 -29.71 5.08 -5.22
N ALA A 22 -29.29 5.75 -6.30
CA ALA A 22 -30.17 6.65 -7.07
C ALA A 22 -31.28 5.89 -7.83
N PHE A 23 -31.16 4.57 -7.98
CA PHE A 23 -32.11 3.70 -8.68
C PHE A 23 -32.90 2.81 -7.72
N LEU A 24 -32.83 3.08 -6.42
CA LEU A 24 -33.67 2.42 -5.42
C LEU A 24 -35.07 3.04 -5.46
N ARG A 25 -36.10 2.22 -5.72
CA ARG A 25 -37.49 2.67 -5.75
C ARG A 25 -38.30 2.05 -4.62
N ASN A 26 -38.98 2.88 -3.85
CA ASN A 26 -40.02 2.43 -2.92
C ASN A 26 -41.34 2.34 -3.69
N THR A 27 -41.91 1.14 -3.76
CA THR A 27 -43.25 0.94 -4.33
C THR A 27 -44.32 1.24 -3.27
N PRO A 28 -45.57 1.52 -3.69
CA PRO A 28 -46.68 1.81 -2.76
C PRO A 28 -46.99 0.69 -1.75
N ASP A 29 -46.54 -0.55 -2.01
CA ASP A 29 -46.73 -1.71 -1.14
C ASP A 29 -45.54 -1.94 -0.18
N ASP A 30 -44.71 -0.90 0.06
CA ASP A 30 -43.45 -0.96 0.81
C ASP A 30 -42.42 -1.96 0.26
N LYS A 31 -42.63 -2.51 -0.94
CA LYS A 31 -41.61 -3.31 -1.63
C LYS A 31 -40.59 -2.38 -2.27
N VAL A 32 -39.33 -2.68 -2.05
CA VAL A 32 -38.23 -1.94 -2.67
C VAL A 32 -37.78 -2.70 -3.91
N SER A 33 -37.70 -2.00 -5.04
CA SER A 33 -37.26 -2.57 -6.32
C SER A 33 -36.19 -1.69 -6.96
N PHE A 34 -35.46 -2.25 -7.91
CA PHE A 34 -34.54 -1.50 -8.73
C PHE A 34 -35.30 -0.78 -9.86
N ASP A 35 -35.08 0.53 -10.04
CA ASP A 35 -35.66 1.29 -11.15
C ASP A 35 -34.88 1.01 -12.44
N VAL A 36 -35.22 -0.12 -13.06
CA VAL A 36 -34.63 -0.58 -14.32
C VAL A 36 -34.70 0.49 -15.40
N ALA A 37 -35.87 1.11 -15.59
CA ALA A 37 -36.07 2.08 -16.67
C ALA A 37 -35.20 3.33 -16.50
N ALA A 38 -35.11 3.87 -15.28
CA ALA A 38 -34.23 4.99 -14.97
C ALA A 38 -32.75 4.61 -15.16
N PHE A 39 -32.36 3.39 -14.75
CA PHE A 39 -31.00 2.91 -14.91
C PHE A 39 -30.61 2.72 -16.38
N GLU A 40 -31.44 2.06 -17.20
CA GLU A 40 -31.21 1.93 -18.64
C GLU A 40 -31.07 3.29 -19.33
N HIS A 41 -31.91 4.26 -18.95
CA HIS A 41 -31.85 5.62 -19.47
C HIS A 41 -30.53 6.30 -19.09
N ALA A 42 -30.13 6.23 -17.82
CA ALA A 42 -28.88 6.79 -17.34
C ALA A 42 -27.66 6.14 -18.03
N VAL A 43 -27.64 4.82 -18.16
CA VAL A 43 -26.57 4.07 -18.84
C VAL A 43 -26.45 4.49 -20.30
N ARG A 44 -27.57 4.64 -21.01
CA ARG A 44 -27.58 5.13 -22.39
C ARG A 44 -26.99 6.54 -22.50
N LEU A 45 -27.43 7.46 -21.64
CA LEU A 45 -26.92 8.84 -21.63
C LEU A 45 -25.42 8.87 -21.36
N TRP A 46 -24.96 8.18 -20.32
CA TRP A 46 -23.55 8.17 -19.96
C TRP A 46 -22.66 7.46 -20.99
N THR A 47 -23.16 6.43 -21.67
CA THR A 47 -22.45 5.81 -22.80
C THR A 47 -22.22 6.83 -23.92
N ILE A 48 -23.23 7.62 -24.26
CA ILE A 48 -23.12 8.70 -25.26
C ILE A 48 -22.15 9.79 -24.76
N THR A 49 -22.24 10.20 -23.49
CA THR A 49 -21.33 11.19 -22.90
C THR A 49 -19.88 10.75 -22.94
N LEU A 50 -19.59 9.49 -22.59
CA LEU A 50 -18.24 8.92 -22.65
C LEU A 50 -17.74 8.82 -24.10
N GLU A 51 -18.62 8.47 -25.05
CA GLU A 51 -18.27 8.45 -26.47
C GLU A 51 -17.94 9.85 -27.01
N ILE A 52 -18.64 10.88 -26.54
CA ILE A 52 -18.31 12.28 -26.85
C ILE A 52 -16.95 12.65 -26.23
N SER A 53 -16.66 12.22 -25.00
CA SER A 53 -15.41 12.55 -24.32
C SER A 53 -14.18 11.97 -25.04
N VAL A 54 -14.30 10.82 -25.71
CA VAL A 54 -13.24 10.25 -26.56
C VAL A 54 -12.73 11.29 -27.59
N LEU A 55 -13.62 12.11 -28.16
CA LEU A 55 -13.26 13.12 -29.16
C LEU A 55 -12.75 14.43 -28.55
N MET A 56 -13.08 14.70 -27.29
CA MET A 56 -12.68 15.92 -26.57
C MET A 56 -11.38 15.75 -25.78
N ALA A 57 -10.97 14.51 -25.54
CA ALA A 57 -9.80 14.19 -24.73
C ALA A 57 -8.50 14.72 -25.38
N GLN A 58 -7.63 15.26 -24.52
CA GLN A 58 -6.26 15.61 -24.89
C GLN A 58 -5.33 14.50 -24.40
N PHE A 59 -4.45 14.03 -25.27
CA PHE A 59 -3.59 12.88 -24.99
C PHE A 59 -2.12 13.28 -24.88
N PRO A 60 -1.36 12.68 -23.95
CA PRO A 60 0.05 13.04 -23.72
C PRO A 60 0.99 12.53 -24.82
N SER A 61 0.55 11.62 -25.68
CA SER A 61 1.33 11.12 -26.81
C SER A 61 0.46 10.90 -28.05
N GLN A 62 1.08 11.00 -29.23
CA GLN A 62 0.42 10.73 -30.51
C GLN A 62 -0.10 9.28 -30.58
N ARG A 63 0.68 8.33 -30.05
CA ARG A 63 0.31 6.91 -30.05
C ARG A 63 -0.97 6.68 -29.26
N ILE A 64 -1.06 7.27 -28.07
CA ILE A 64 -2.26 7.17 -27.22
C ILE A 64 -3.46 7.82 -27.89
N ALA A 65 -3.29 8.99 -28.52
CA ALA A 65 -4.36 9.65 -29.26
C ALA A 65 -4.89 8.77 -30.40
N GLN A 66 -3.99 8.18 -31.19
CA GLN A 66 -4.34 7.34 -32.32
C GLN A 66 -5.11 6.09 -31.87
N LEU A 67 -4.56 5.31 -30.93
CA LEU A 67 -5.21 4.07 -30.52
C LEU A 67 -6.53 4.32 -29.77
N SER A 68 -6.61 5.38 -28.97
CA SER A 68 -7.86 5.76 -28.30
C SER A 68 -8.95 6.14 -29.31
N TYR A 69 -8.59 6.77 -30.43
CA TYR A 69 -9.52 7.03 -31.53
C TYR A 69 -9.88 5.76 -32.34
N GLU A 70 -8.91 4.89 -32.59
CA GLU A 70 -9.08 3.66 -33.37
C GLU A 70 -9.99 2.62 -32.69
N PHE A 71 -9.97 2.54 -31.36
CA PHE A 71 -10.72 1.56 -30.58
C PHE A 71 -11.86 2.15 -29.75
N ARG A 72 -11.83 3.46 -29.46
CA ARG A 72 -12.93 4.20 -28.80
C ARG A 72 -13.38 3.53 -27.50
N THR A 73 -12.43 3.18 -26.63
CA THR A 73 -12.71 2.46 -25.39
C THR A 73 -13.35 3.35 -24.34
N LEU A 74 -14.42 2.84 -23.74
CA LEU A 74 -15.12 3.46 -22.62
C LEU A 74 -14.96 2.58 -21.38
N GLY A 75 -15.32 3.14 -20.23
CA GLY A 75 -15.35 2.47 -18.95
C GLY A 75 -16.47 3.01 -18.07
N LEU A 76 -17.71 2.68 -18.43
CA LEU A 76 -18.86 2.90 -17.55
C LEU A 76 -18.91 1.80 -16.48
N GLY A 77 -19.00 2.22 -15.23
CA GLY A 77 -19.15 1.36 -14.07
C GLY A 77 -20.29 1.80 -13.16
N PHE A 78 -20.33 1.21 -11.96
CA PHE A 78 -21.22 1.60 -10.89
C PHE A 78 -20.46 1.68 -9.56
N ALA A 79 -21.08 2.32 -8.59
CA ALA A 79 -20.62 2.44 -7.21
C ALA A 79 -21.73 2.03 -6.24
N ASN A 80 -21.34 1.81 -4.98
CA ASN A 80 -22.27 1.67 -3.86
C ASN A 80 -23.13 0.40 -3.87
N ILE A 81 -22.68 -0.69 -4.49
CA ILE A 81 -23.42 -1.96 -4.46
C ILE A 81 -23.50 -2.53 -3.03
N GLY A 82 -22.44 -2.38 -2.22
CA GLY A 82 -22.45 -2.82 -0.83
C GLY A 82 -23.48 -2.06 0.01
N GLY A 83 -23.57 -0.74 -0.17
CA GLY A 83 -24.59 0.09 0.46
C GLY A 83 -26.00 -0.27 -0.03
N TYR A 84 -26.17 -0.48 -1.33
CA TYR A 84 -27.44 -0.90 -1.94
C TYR A 84 -27.94 -2.24 -1.39
N LEU A 85 -27.08 -3.25 -1.28
CA LEU A 85 -27.42 -4.56 -0.70
C LEU A 85 -27.74 -4.45 0.80
N MET A 86 -26.93 -3.72 1.56
CA MET A 86 -27.18 -3.51 2.98
C MET A 86 -28.52 -2.81 3.21
N ALA A 87 -28.83 -1.76 2.43
CA ALA A 87 -30.11 -1.07 2.48
C ALA A 87 -31.28 -2.03 2.23
N LEU A 88 -31.13 -3.02 1.33
CA LEU A 88 -32.13 -4.07 1.07
C LEU A 88 -32.24 -5.13 2.18
N GLY A 89 -31.40 -5.09 3.21
CA GLY A 89 -31.34 -6.16 4.21
C GLY A 89 -30.75 -7.45 3.63
N ILE A 90 -29.92 -7.36 2.60
CA ILE A 90 -29.31 -8.51 1.91
C ILE A 90 -27.82 -8.54 2.22
N ALA A 91 -27.34 -9.68 2.72
CA ALA A 91 -25.93 -9.88 2.97
C ALA A 91 -25.10 -9.81 1.69
N TYR A 92 -23.95 -9.12 1.75
CA TYR A 92 -23.02 -9.02 0.63
C TYR A 92 -22.56 -10.42 0.17
N ASP A 93 -22.22 -11.32 1.12
CA ASP A 93 -21.91 -12.72 0.83
C ASP A 93 -23.15 -13.62 0.79
N SER A 94 -24.13 -13.27 -0.04
CA SER A 94 -25.29 -14.11 -0.31
C SER A 94 -25.45 -14.39 -1.79
N GLU A 95 -26.15 -15.47 -2.13
CA GLU A 95 -26.54 -15.75 -3.52
C GLU A 95 -27.44 -14.65 -4.08
N GLN A 96 -28.34 -14.11 -3.27
CA GLN A 96 -29.20 -12.97 -3.63
C GLN A 96 -28.38 -11.71 -3.94
N GLY A 97 -27.40 -11.38 -3.09
CA GLY A 97 -26.51 -10.23 -3.29
C GLY A 97 -25.66 -10.37 -4.56
N ARG A 98 -25.11 -11.56 -4.79
CA ARG A 98 -24.38 -11.89 -6.04
C ARG A 98 -25.28 -11.80 -7.28
N THR A 99 -26.52 -12.25 -7.17
CA THR A 99 -27.52 -12.21 -8.26
C THR A 99 -27.89 -10.78 -8.65
N ILE A 100 -28.12 -9.90 -7.66
CA ILE A 100 -28.37 -8.48 -7.89
C ILE A 100 -27.15 -7.85 -8.57
N CYS A 101 -25.95 -8.05 -8.03
CA CYS A 101 -24.73 -7.48 -8.60
C CYS A 101 -24.50 -7.94 -10.04
N ALA A 102 -24.65 -9.25 -10.31
CA ALA A 102 -24.58 -9.81 -11.66
C ALA A 102 -25.61 -9.19 -12.60
N SER A 103 -26.86 -9.04 -12.16
CA SER A 103 -27.95 -8.49 -12.98
C SER A 103 -27.74 -7.00 -13.29
N VAL A 104 -27.27 -6.20 -12.33
CA VAL A 104 -26.90 -4.79 -12.56
C VAL A 104 -25.76 -4.68 -13.57
N SER A 105 -24.69 -5.46 -13.40
CA SER A 105 -23.56 -5.49 -14.32
C SER A 105 -23.97 -5.92 -15.73
N ALA A 106 -24.81 -6.95 -15.84
CA ALA A 106 -25.36 -7.44 -17.10
C ALA A 106 -26.22 -6.39 -17.80
N LEU A 107 -27.13 -5.74 -17.08
CA LEU A 107 -27.99 -4.68 -17.60
C LEU A 107 -27.16 -3.49 -18.09
N MET A 108 -26.24 -2.98 -17.26
CA MET A 108 -25.39 -1.85 -17.59
C MET A 108 -24.60 -2.09 -18.89
N THR A 109 -23.90 -3.22 -18.98
CA THR A 109 -23.03 -3.49 -20.12
C THR A 109 -23.82 -3.84 -21.37
N GLY A 110 -24.92 -4.60 -21.25
CA GLY A 110 -25.82 -4.91 -22.36
C GLY A 110 -26.41 -3.64 -22.98
N VAL A 111 -26.93 -2.72 -22.15
CA VAL A 111 -27.47 -1.43 -22.61
C VAL A 111 -26.38 -0.56 -23.22
N SER A 112 -25.17 -0.57 -22.67
CA SER A 112 -24.03 0.18 -23.21
C SER A 112 -23.64 -0.32 -24.60
N TYR A 113 -23.56 -1.64 -24.82
CA TYR A 113 -23.28 -2.21 -26.15
C TYR A 113 -24.44 -2.00 -27.14
N ALA A 114 -25.69 -2.13 -26.70
CA ALA A 114 -26.84 -1.80 -27.52
C ALA A 114 -26.82 -0.32 -27.96
N THR A 115 -26.48 0.58 -27.04
CA THR A 115 -26.31 2.02 -27.33
C THR A 115 -25.14 2.25 -28.29
N SER A 116 -24.03 1.54 -28.10
CA SER A 116 -22.88 1.60 -29.00
C SER A 116 -23.22 1.15 -30.43
N ALA A 117 -24.04 0.11 -30.58
CA ALA A 117 -24.52 -0.33 -31.89
C ALA A 117 -25.49 0.67 -32.53
N GLN A 118 -26.37 1.31 -31.75
CA GLN A 118 -27.22 2.40 -32.24
C GLN A 118 -26.39 3.60 -32.73
N MET A 119 -25.33 3.97 -32.01
CA MET A 119 -24.41 5.01 -32.46
C MET A 119 -23.68 4.59 -33.74
N ALA A 120 -23.30 3.31 -33.87
CA ALA A 120 -22.67 2.79 -35.08
C ALA A 120 -23.58 2.90 -36.31
N ALA A 121 -24.89 2.70 -36.17
CA ALA A 121 -25.85 2.87 -37.26
C ALA A 121 -25.87 4.30 -37.84
N GLN A 122 -25.60 5.30 -37.00
CA GLN A 122 -25.66 6.72 -37.38
C GLN A 122 -24.29 7.28 -37.76
N MET A 123 -23.23 6.86 -37.06
CA MET A 123 -21.90 7.48 -37.13
C MET A 123 -20.81 6.54 -37.69
N GLY A 124 -21.17 5.29 -38.01
CA GLY A 124 -20.24 4.22 -38.34
C GLY A 124 -19.62 3.56 -37.12
N THR A 125 -19.05 2.37 -37.29
CA THR A 125 -18.37 1.61 -36.24
C THR A 125 -17.06 2.28 -35.80
N PHE A 126 -16.40 1.79 -34.75
CA PHE A 126 -14.99 2.19 -34.52
C PHE A 126 -14.10 1.77 -35.71
N PRO A 127 -13.02 2.51 -36.01
CA PRO A 127 -12.18 2.28 -37.19
C PRO A 127 -11.69 0.84 -37.38
N ARG A 128 -11.32 0.16 -36.29
CA ARG A 128 -10.77 -1.21 -36.32
C ARG A 128 -11.83 -2.31 -36.24
N PHE A 129 -13.11 -1.98 -36.35
CA PHE A 129 -14.20 -2.95 -36.17
C PHE A 129 -14.22 -4.03 -37.24
N ALA A 130 -13.95 -3.71 -38.51
CA ALA A 130 -13.99 -4.69 -39.59
C ALA A 130 -13.05 -5.89 -39.33
N GLU A 131 -11.87 -5.62 -38.76
CA GLU A 131 -10.90 -6.64 -38.36
C GLU A 131 -11.31 -7.37 -37.09
N ASN A 132 -12.00 -6.68 -36.18
CA ASN A 132 -12.44 -7.24 -34.89
C ASN A 132 -13.84 -7.87 -34.91
N ARG A 133 -14.57 -7.80 -36.03
CA ARG A 133 -16.01 -8.09 -36.11
C ARG A 133 -16.37 -9.46 -35.56
N GLU A 134 -15.70 -10.50 -36.06
CA GLU A 134 -16.02 -11.89 -35.69
C GLU A 134 -15.69 -12.17 -34.22
N ALA A 135 -14.53 -11.71 -33.74
CA ALA A 135 -14.15 -11.85 -32.34
C ALA A 135 -15.10 -11.08 -31.41
N MET A 136 -15.49 -9.87 -31.79
CA MET A 136 -16.41 -9.04 -31.01
C MET A 136 -17.80 -9.66 -30.94
N LEU A 137 -18.37 -10.10 -32.06
CA LEU A 137 -19.69 -10.76 -32.07
C LEU A 137 -19.68 -12.07 -31.27
N ARG A 138 -18.58 -12.83 -31.32
CA ARG A 138 -18.39 -14.01 -30.46
C ARG A 138 -18.42 -13.66 -28.98
N VAL A 139 -17.69 -12.62 -28.57
CA VAL A 139 -17.68 -12.14 -27.18
C VAL A 139 -19.07 -11.68 -26.74
N ILE A 140 -19.81 -10.95 -27.58
CA ILE A 140 -21.20 -10.54 -27.29
C ILE A 140 -22.12 -11.76 -27.13
N ARG A 141 -21.99 -12.79 -27.97
CA ARG A 141 -22.75 -14.05 -27.80
C ARG A 141 -22.42 -14.73 -26.47
N ASN A 142 -21.14 -14.81 -26.09
CA ASN A 142 -20.74 -15.39 -24.80
C ASN A 142 -21.32 -14.60 -23.60
N HIS A 143 -21.28 -13.27 -23.63
CA HIS A 143 -21.91 -12.44 -22.60
C HIS A 143 -23.43 -12.68 -22.51
N ARG A 144 -24.09 -12.78 -23.66
CA ARG A 144 -25.52 -13.11 -23.74
C ARG A 144 -25.82 -14.47 -23.12
N ARG A 145 -25.04 -15.52 -23.43
CA ARG A 145 -25.20 -16.86 -22.83
C ARG A 145 -25.09 -16.82 -21.31
N ALA A 146 -24.10 -16.09 -20.78
CA ALA A 146 -23.96 -15.88 -19.35
C ALA A 146 -25.19 -15.18 -18.74
N ALA A 147 -25.76 -14.19 -19.43
CA ALA A 147 -26.96 -13.49 -18.96
C ALA A 147 -28.22 -14.39 -18.96
N TYR A 148 -28.27 -15.35 -19.87
CA TYR A 148 -29.31 -16.37 -19.90
C TYR A 148 -29.14 -17.46 -18.83
N GLY A 149 -28.00 -17.49 -18.14
CA GLY A 149 -27.72 -18.48 -17.10
C GLY A 149 -27.14 -19.78 -17.66
N GLU A 150 -26.62 -19.80 -18.90
CA GLU A 150 -26.08 -21.00 -19.53
C GLU A 150 -24.73 -21.42 -18.92
N ASP A 151 -24.59 -22.70 -18.58
CA ASP A 151 -23.37 -23.30 -18.02
C ASP A 151 -22.39 -23.85 -19.09
N ALA A 152 -22.85 -23.98 -20.33
CA ALA A 152 -22.09 -24.51 -21.45
C ALA A 152 -22.41 -23.77 -22.76
N GLY A 153 -21.68 -24.10 -23.83
CA GLY A 153 -21.92 -23.53 -25.17
C GLY A 153 -21.17 -22.23 -25.47
N TYR A 154 -20.27 -21.80 -24.57
CA TYR A 154 -19.37 -20.68 -24.80
C TYR A 154 -18.39 -20.96 -25.94
N GLU A 155 -18.18 -19.96 -26.79
CA GLU A 155 -17.31 -20.02 -27.96
C GLU A 155 -15.88 -19.60 -27.60
N GLU A 156 -14.90 -20.45 -27.89
CA GLU A 156 -13.45 -20.19 -27.69
C GLU A 156 -13.05 -19.77 -26.26
N LEU A 157 -13.70 -20.35 -25.24
CA LEU A 157 -13.29 -20.18 -23.84
C LEU A 157 -12.76 -21.49 -23.25
N ASN A 158 -11.58 -21.41 -22.62
CA ASN A 158 -11.01 -22.54 -21.86
C ASN A 158 -11.58 -22.63 -20.43
N ILE A 159 -12.04 -21.50 -19.89
CA ILE A 159 -12.62 -21.39 -18.56
C ILE A 159 -14.02 -20.79 -18.72
N THR A 160 -15.02 -21.55 -18.28
CA THR A 160 -16.41 -21.10 -18.30
C THR A 160 -16.62 -19.99 -17.26
N PRO A 161 -17.25 -18.86 -17.62
CA PRO A 161 -17.57 -17.81 -16.68
C PRO A 161 -18.69 -18.23 -15.72
N VAL A 162 -18.83 -17.54 -14.59
CA VAL A 162 -19.97 -17.74 -13.68
C VAL A 162 -21.26 -17.21 -14.32
N PRO A 163 -22.27 -18.05 -14.61
CA PRO A 163 -23.49 -17.58 -15.26
C PRO A 163 -24.38 -16.78 -14.29
N LEU A 164 -25.30 -15.97 -14.84
CA LEU A 164 -26.32 -15.29 -14.04
C LEU A 164 -27.32 -16.31 -13.48
N ILE A 165 -27.41 -16.40 -12.16
CA ILE A 165 -28.39 -17.22 -11.45
C ILE A 165 -29.62 -16.35 -11.18
N ALA A 166 -30.65 -16.43 -12.01
CA ALA A 166 -31.86 -15.62 -11.84
C ALA A 166 -32.90 -16.28 -10.91
N GLU A 167 -32.79 -17.59 -10.68
CA GLU A 167 -33.67 -18.32 -9.77
C GLU A 167 -33.48 -17.83 -8.34
N GLY A 168 -34.58 -17.57 -7.62
CA GLY A 168 -34.51 -17.03 -6.26
C GLY A 168 -34.07 -15.55 -6.16
N SER A 169 -33.94 -14.84 -7.29
CA SER A 169 -33.64 -13.40 -7.27
C SER A 169 -34.71 -12.62 -6.50
N PRO A 170 -34.32 -11.73 -5.58
CA PRO A 170 -35.25 -10.83 -4.90
C PRO A 170 -35.85 -9.78 -5.83
N ASP A 171 -35.21 -9.52 -6.98
CA ASP A 171 -35.70 -8.64 -8.05
C ASP A 171 -35.62 -9.37 -9.40
N PRO A 172 -36.68 -10.10 -9.79
CA PRO A 172 -36.71 -10.84 -11.06
C PRO A 172 -36.75 -9.92 -12.29
N GLU A 173 -37.33 -8.71 -12.17
CA GLU A 173 -37.45 -7.77 -13.28
C GLU A 173 -36.06 -7.32 -13.76
N LEU A 174 -35.14 -7.11 -12.82
CA LEU A 174 -33.76 -6.75 -13.12
C LEU A 174 -33.05 -7.83 -13.96
N SER A 175 -33.20 -9.10 -13.64
CA SER A 175 -32.58 -10.20 -14.42
C SER A 175 -33.23 -10.38 -15.79
N VAL A 176 -34.54 -10.13 -15.92
CA VAL A 176 -35.24 -10.14 -17.22
C VAL A 176 -34.75 -9.00 -18.11
N ALA A 177 -34.63 -7.78 -17.57
CA ALA A 177 -34.11 -6.63 -18.29
C ALA A 177 -32.66 -6.85 -18.74
N ALA A 178 -31.82 -7.44 -17.87
CA ALA A 178 -30.46 -7.79 -18.22
C ALA A 178 -30.36 -8.71 -19.45
N ARG A 179 -31.21 -9.74 -19.54
CA ARG A 179 -31.27 -10.63 -20.72
C ARG A 179 -31.69 -9.89 -21.98
N ALA A 180 -32.75 -9.10 -21.89
CA ALA A 180 -33.28 -8.32 -23.00
C ALA A 180 -32.24 -7.30 -23.53
N ALA A 181 -31.44 -6.71 -22.65
CA ALA A 181 -30.36 -5.80 -23.03
C ALA A 181 -29.28 -6.50 -23.88
N TRP A 182 -28.91 -7.74 -23.55
CA TRP A 182 -27.96 -8.52 -24.32
C TRP A 182 -28.51 -9.07 -25.64
N ASP A 183 -29.81 -9.42 -25.68
CA ASP A 183 -30.50 -9.74 -26.94
C ASP A 183 -30.39 -8.57 -27.92
N LYS A 184 -30.75 -7.37 -27.44
CA LYS A 184 -30.71 -6.14 -28.21
C LYS A 184 -29.29 -5.76 -28.62
N ALA A 185 -28.30 -5.94 -27.74
CA ALA A 185 -26.90 -5.70 -28.06
C ALA A 185 -26.40 -6.62 -29.19
N LEU A 186 -26.78 -7.90 -29.18
CA LEU A 186 -26.42 -8.84 -30.22
C LEU A 186 -27.12 -8.53 -31.55
N GLU A 187 -28.44 -8.32 -31.52
CA GLU A 187 -29.25 -8.01 -32.71
C GLU A 187 -28.71 -6.77 -33.44
N LEU A 188 -28.60 -5.65 -32.72
CA LEU A 188 -28.10 -4.39 -33.29
C LEU A 188 -26.63 -4.48 -33.69
N GLY A 189 -25.81 -5.20 -32.92
CA GLY A 189 -24.40 -5.41 -33.21
C GLY A 189 -24.16 -6.22 -34.48
N GLN A 190 -25.03 -7.19 -34.79
CA GLN A 190 -24.97 -7.96 -36.03
C GLN A 190 -25.33 -7.09 -37.25
N GLU A 191 -26.33 -6.22 -37.09
CA GLU A 191 -26.85 -5.35 -38.15
C GLU A 191 -25.92 -4.16 -38.45
N HIS A 192 -25.45 -3.47 -37.41
CA HIS A 192 -24.76 -2.18 -37.54
C HIS A 192 -23.30 -2.20 -37.11
N GLY A 193 -22.85 -3.27 -36.43
CA GLY A 193 -21.57 -3.29 -35.73
C GLY A 193 -21.60 -2.44 -34.46
N PHE A 194 -20.42 -2.11 -33.91
CA PHE A 194 -20.30 -1.35 -32.67
C PHE A 194 -19.43 -0.11 -32.83
N ARG A 195 -19.78 0.94 -32.09
CA ARG A 195 -19.02 2.19 -32.05
C ARG A 195 -17.82 2.13 -31.10
N ASN A 196 -17.82 1.22 -30.13
CA ASN A 196 -16.84 1.15 -29.04
C ASN A 196 -16.34 -0.28 -28.88
N ALA A 197 -15.02 -0.49 -28.83
CA ALA A 197 -14.46 -1.83 -28.62
C ALA A 197 -14.69 -2.34 -27.18
N GLN A 198 -14.69 -1.43 -26.20
CA GLN A 198 -14.97 -1.69 -24.79
C GLN A 198 -15.94 -0.63 -24.28
N VAL A 199 -16.91 -1.01 -23.43
CA VAL A 199 -17.92 -0.08 -22.91
C VAL A 199 -17.95 0.05 -21.39
N SER A 200 -17.54 -1.00 -20.67
CA SER A 200 -17.69 -1.10 -19.21
C SER A 200 -16.40 -1.52 -18.50
N VAL A 201 -16.17 -0.94 -17.33
CA VAL A 201 -15.18 -1.35 -16.32
C VAL A 201 -15.74 -1.04 -14.93
N VAL A 202 -15.30 -1.73 -13.89
CA VAL A 202 -15.60 -1.31 -12.51
C VAL A 202 -14.32 -0.71 -11.92
N ALA A 203 -14.21 0.61 -11.96
CA ALA A 203 -13.05 1.35 -11.49
C ALA A 203 -13.14 1.69 -9.98
N PRO A 204 -12.02 2.04 -9.32
CA PRO A 204 -12.07 2.59 -7.97
C PRO A 204 -12.82 3.92 -7.96
N THR A 205 -13.80 4.05 -7.07
CA THR A 205 -14.60 5.28 -6.94
C THR A 205 -14.27 6.05 -5.67
N GLY A 206 -13.01 6.06 -5.23
CA GLY A 206 -12.63 6.65 -3.94
C GLY A 206 -13.05 8.11 -3.78
N THR A 207 -12.52 9.01 -4.62
CA THR A 207 -12.85 10.44 -4.55
C THR A 207 -14.29 10.73 -4.99
N ILE A 208 -14.72 10.18 -6.13
CA ILE A 208 -16.06 10.47 -6.68
C ILE A 208 -17.18 9.84 -5.85
N GLY A 209 -16.93 8.72 -5.17
CA GLY A 209 -17.90 8.07 -4.29
C GLY A 209 -18.23 8.96 -3.11
N LEU A 210 -17.24 9.65 -2.53
CA LEU A 210 -17.47 10.65 -1.49
C LEU A 210 -18.31 11.84 -2.02
N VAL A 211 -18.05 12.28 -3.25
CA VAL A 211 -18.82 13.37 -3.89
C VAL A 211 -20.27 12.97 -4.17
N MET A 212 -20.52 11.69 -4.47
CA MET A 212 -21.85 11.14 -4.73
C MET A 212 -22.56 10.60 -3.47
N ASP A 213 -22.03 10.86 -2.28
CA ASP A 213 -22.53 10.33 -1.00
C ASP A 213 -22.68 8.79 -0.99
N CYS A 214 -21.74 8.07 -1.61
CA CYS A 214 -21.70 6.62 -1.55
C CYS A 214 -21.16 6.12 -0.20
N ASP A 215 -21.87 5.18 0.43
CA ASP A 215 -21.36 4.46 1.61
C ASP A 215 -20.24 3.49 1.23
N THR A 216 -20.36 2.82 0.08
CA THR A 216 -19.33 1.90 -0.45
C THR A 216 -18.83 2.31 -1.83
N THR A 217 -17.56 2.00 -2.12
CA THR A 217 -16.89 2.40 -3.36
C THR A 217 -16.95 1.30 -4.41
N GLY A 218 -17.32 1.62 -5.65
CA GLY A 218 -17.35 0.65 -6.75
C GLY A 218 -18.19 -0.58 -6.40
N ILE A 219 -17.58 -1.76 -6.54
CA ILE A 219 -18.15 -3.05 -6.14
C ILE A 219 -17.85 -3.42 -4.68
N GLU A 220 -17.08 -2.62 -3.93
CA GLU A 220 -16.63 -2.95 -2.58
C GLU A 220 -17.81 -3.11 -1.59
N PRO A 221 -17.70 -4.03 -0.61
CA PRO A 221 -18.52 -3.97 0.58
C PRO A 221 -18.11 -2.77 1.41
N ASP A 222 -18.82 -2.54 2.51
CA ASP A 222 -18.38 -1.51 3.43
C ASP A 222 -17.05 -1.88 4.09
N PHE A 223 -16.20 -0.89 4.35
CA PHE A 223 -14.87 -1.12 4.94
C PHE A 223 -14.98 -1.43 6.45
N ALA A 224 -15.82 -0.68 7.15
CA ALA A 224 -16.22 -0.85 8.54
C ALA A 224 -17.45 0.03 8.81
N LEU A 225 -18.31 -0.36 9.75
CA LEU A 225 -19.56 0.36 10.04
C LEU A 225 -19.33 1.77 10.60
N VAL A 226 -18.25 1.94 11.35
CA VAL A 226 -17.75 3.24 11.84
C VAL A 226 -16.30 3.37 11.41
N LYS A 227 -15.97 4.47 10.72
CA LYS A 227 -14.64 4.70 10.13
C LYS A 227 -14.10 6.06 10.54
N PHE A 228 -12.78 6.16 10.56
CA PHE A 228 -12.08 7.41 10.83
C PHE A 228 -11.26 7.85 9.64
N LYS A 229 -11.47 9.10 9.22
CA LYS A 229 -10.68 9.73 8.17
C LYS A 229 -9.76 10.77 8.78
N LYS A 230 -8.45 10.60 8.59
CA LYS A 230 -7.45 11.60 8.98
C LYS A 230 -7.60 12.85 8.11
N LEU A 231 -7.68 14.02 8.73
CA LEU A 231 -7.75 15.30 8.03
C LEU A 231 -6.35 15.84 7.72
N ALA A 232 -6.22 16.59 6.63
CA ALA A 232 -4.93 17.17 6.21
C ALA A 232 -4.34 18.18 7.22
N GLY A 233 -5.18 18.76 8.09
CA GLY A 233 -4.77 19.67 9.17
C GLY A 233 -4.54 18.99 10.53
N GLY A 234 -4.53 17.66 10.60
CA GLY A 234 -4.56 16.92 11.86
C GLY A 234 -5.99 16.62 12.34
N GLY A 235 -6.13 15.66 13.25
CA GLY A 235 -7.43 15.16 13.72
C GLY A 235 -8.08 14.12 12.81
N TYR A 236 -9.20 13.56 13.28
CA TYR A 236 -9.96 12.51 12.60
C TYR A 236 -11.44 12.90 12.48
N PHE A 237 -12.07 12.51 11.39
CA PHE A 237 -13.50 12.66 11.16
C PHE A 237 -14.17 11.28 11.23
N LYS A 238 -15.18 11.14 12.11
CA LYS A 238 -15.98 9.92 12.27
C LYS A 238 -17.03 9.84 11.15
N ILE A 239 -17.01 8.76 10.39
CA ILE A 239 -18.01 8.43 9.37
C ILE A 239 -18.77 7.21 9.85
N ILE A 240 -20.09 7.32 9.93
CA ILE A 240 -20.96 6.21 10.31
C ILE A 240 -21.75 5.78 9.08
N ASN A 241 -21.86 4.46 8.89
CA ASN A 241 -22.64 3.86 7.82
C ASN A 241 -24.12 4.26 7.94
N ARG A 242 -24.66 4.92 6.92
CA ARG A 242 -26.03 5.44 6.92
C ARG A 242 -27.07 4.36 6.56
N MET A 243 -26.62 3.24 6.02
CA MET A 243 -27.47 2.14 5.58
C MET A 243 -27.89 1.23 6.74
N VAL A 244 -27.19 1.26 7.89
CA VAL A 244 -27.57 0.46 9.06
C VAL A 244 -29.01 0.73 9.52
N PRO A 245 -29.44 1.98 9.80
CA PRO A 245 -30.83 2.25 10.15
C PRO A 245 -31.81 1.82 9.06
N THR A 246 -31.50 2.12 7.79
CA THR A 246 -32.35 1.76 6.64
C THR A 246 -32.56 0.25 6.56
N ALA A 247 -31.51 -0.54 6.78
CA ALA A 247 -31.58 -2.00 6.80
C ALA A 247 -32.46 -2.50 7.95
N LEU A 248 -32.29 -1.94 9.15
CA LEU A 248 -33.04 -2.34 10.33
C LEU A 248 -34.55 -2.01 10.20
N GLU A 249 -34.90 -0.86 9.64
CA GLU A 249 -36.30 -0.53 9.32
C GLU A 249 -36.93 -1.62 8.43
N ARG A 250 -36.21 -2.05 7.38
CA ARG A 250 -36.71 -3.09 6.46
C ARG A 250 -36.78 -4.48 7.08
N LEU A 251 -35.90 -4.78 8.01
CA LEU A 251 -35.94 -6.03 8.79
C LEU A 251 -37.07 -6.03 9.85
N GLY A 252 -37.82 -4.92 9.97
CA GLY A 252 -38.98 -4.81 10.84
C GLY A 252 -38.66 -4.45 12.29
N TYR A 253 -37.48 -3.87 12.55
CA TYR A 253 -37.18 -3.34 13.87
C TYR A 253 -37.94 -2.03 14.11
N SER A 254 -38.43 -1.84 15.33
CA SER A 254 -39.09 -0.57 15.73
C SER A 254 -38.09 0.57 15.89
N ASP A 255 -38.51 1.82 15.71
CA ASP A 255 -37.68 3.03 15.88
C ASP A 255 -36.85 3.02 17.18
N ARG A 256 -37.44 2.55 18.28
CA ARG A 256 -36.74 2.40 19.57
C ARG A 256 -35.61 1.38 19.52
N GLN A 257 -35.85 0.22 18.91
CA GLN A 257 -34.81 -0.80 18.75
C GLN A 257 -33.70 -0.31 17.83
N ILE A 258 -34.05 0.38 16.75
CA ILE A 258 -33.09 0.95 15.80
C ILE A 258 -32.19 1.95 16.50
N GLU A 259 -32.76 2.89 17.27
CA GLU A 259 -31.95 3.88 17.99
C GLU A 259 -31.06 3.23 19.05
N GLU A 260 -31.54 2.21 19.78
CA GLU A 260 -30.71 1.47 20.74
C GLU A 260 -29.57 0.68 20.07
N ILE A 261 -29.81 0.09 18.89
CA ILE A 261 -28.77 -0.59 18.10
C ILE A 261 -27.76 0.42 17.54
N LYS A 262 -28.24 1.56 17.04
CA LYS A 262 -27.41 2.64 16.49
C LYS A 262 -26.50 3.22 17.58
N LEU A 263 -27.06 3.58 18.74
CA LEU A 263 -26.31 4.11 19.88
C LEU A 263 -25.30 3.09 20.42
N TYR A 264 -25.59 1.78 20.33
CA TYR A 264 -24.60 0.75 20.68
C TYR A 264 -23.35 0.79 19.79
N ALA A 265 -23.51 1.05 18.49
CA ALA A 265 -22.40 1.13 17.54
C ALA A 265 -21.72 2.51 17.55
N GLU A 266 -22.50 3.59 17.59
CA GLU A 266 -22.04 4.98 17.49
C GLU A 266 -21.55 5.54 18.83
N GLY A 267 -22.11 5.09 19.95
CA GLY A 267 -21.92 5.68 21.26
C GLY A 267 -22.88 6.85 21.54
N HIS A 268 -23.09 7.13 22.82
CA HIS A 268 -23.96 8.21 23.30
C HIS A 268 -23.29 9.59 23.27
N GLY A 269 -21.96 9.66 23.16
CA GLY A 269 -21.20 10.91 23.22
C GLY A 269 -21.21 11.60 24.58
N THR A 270 -21.72 10.94 25.64
CA THR A 270 -21.83 11.48 27.00
C THR A 270 -21.65 10.38 28.05
N LEU A 271 -21.11 10.73 29.22
CA LEU A 271 -21.06 9.82 30.39
C LEU A 271 -22.39 9.75 31.13
N ASP A 272 -23.37 10.56 30.76
CA ASP A 272 -24.71 10.44 31.33
C ASP A 272 -25.32 9.08 31.00
N GLY A 273 -25.95 8.45 32.00
CA GLY A 273 -26.48 7.09 31.90
C GLY A 273 -25.43 5.97 31.76
N ALA A 274 -24.13 6.28 31.79
CA ALA A 274 -23.08 5.26 31.67
C ALA A 274 -23.07 4.31 32.88
N PRO A 275 -22.84 3.00 32.67
CA PRO A 275 -23.07 1.98 33.70
C PRO A 275 -22.00 1.93 34.80
N THR A 276 -20.78 2.38 34.51
CA THR A 276 -19.61 2.21 35.40
C THR A 276 -19.01 3.56 35.78
N ILE A 277 -18.48 4.31 34.80
CA ILE A 277 -17.95 5.66 34.97
C ILE A 277 -19.04 6.61 34.50
N ASN A 278 -19.68 7.31 35.43
CA ASN A 278 -20.68 8.35 35.16
C ASN A 278 -20.41 9.56 36.06
N HIS A 279 -21.18 10.64 35.90
CA HIS A 279 -20.97 11.87 36.66
C HIS A 279 -21.00 11.66 38.18
N HIS A 280 -21.85 10.75 38.67
CA HIS A 280 -21.90 10.43 40.10
C HIS A 280 -20.59 9.77 40.57
N ALA A 281 -20.14 8.73 39.87
CA ALA A 281 -18.90 8.02 40.20
C ALA A 281 -17.65 8.93 40.12
N LEU A 282 -17.62 9.87 39.19
CA LEU A 282 -16.53 10.85 39.07
C LEU A 282 -16.56 11.89 40.20
N ARG A 283 -17.75 12.36 40.63
CA ARG A 283 -17.87 13.24 41.79
C ARG A 283 -17.36 12.58 43.08
N GLU A 284 -17.65 11.30 43.28
CA GLU A 284 -17.10 10.53 44.42
C GLU A 284 -15.57 10.45 44.40
N LYS A 285 -14.96 10.59 43.22
CA LYS A 285 -13.51 10.63 43.02
C LYS A 285 -12.92 12.04 43.05
N GLY A 286 -13.71 13.07 43.34
CA GLY A 286 -13.25 14.44 43.50
C GLY A 286 -13.36 15.32 42.25
N PHE A 287 -14.07 14.89 41.20
CA PHE A 287 -14.32 15.72 40.03
C PHE A 287 -15.38 16.79 40.32
N THR A 288 -15.06 18.05 40.02
CA THR A 288 -16.01 19.18 40.14
C THR A 288 -16.94 19.24 38.92
N ASP A 289 -18.04 19.99 39.05
CA ASP A 289 -18.99 20.14 37.94
C ASP A 289 -18.37 20.88 36.74
N GLU A 290 -17.42 21.80 36.97
CA GLU A 290 -16.67 22.46 35.89
C GLU A 290 -15.78 21.47 35.14
N ALA A 291 -15.07 20.59 35.85
CA ALA A 291 -14.24 19.56 35.25
C ALA A 291 -15.08 18.56 34.43
N LEU A 292 -16.26 18.16 34.94
CA LEU A 292 -17.19 17.31 34.22
C LEU A 292 -17.71 17.99 32.95
N GLN A 293 -18.02 19.28 33.00
CA GLN A 293 -18.47 20.01 31.81
C GLN A 293 -17.39 20.08 30.73
N SER A 294 -16.12 20.28 31.11
CA SER A 294 -14.99 20.24 30.18
C SER A 294 -14.79 18.86 29.55
N VAL A 295 -14.94 17.79 30.34
CA VAL A 295 -14.88 16.42 29.83
C VAL A 295 -16.02 16.16 28.83
N GLU A 296 -17.26 16.50 29.18
CA GLU A 296 -18.43 16.32 28.30
C GLU A 296 -18.30 17.04 26.97
N GLN A 297 -17.69 18.23 26.93
CA GLN A 297 -17.42 18.95 25.69
C GLN A 297 -16.46 18.19 24.76
N GLU A 298 -15.47 17.50 25.32
CA GLU A 298 -14.48 16.74 24.56
C GLU A 298 -15.01 15.36 24.14
N LEU A 299 -15.88 14.74 24.95
CA LEU A 299 -16.39 13.39 24.72
C LEU A 299 -17.25 13.24 23.46
N ALA A 300 -17.91 14.31 23.02
CA ALA A 300 -18.74 14.29 21.81
C ALA A 300 -17.95 13.90 20.55
N GLU A 301 -16.66 14.25 20.50
CA GLU A 301 -15.77 13.94 19.38
C GLU A 301 -14.69 12.90 19.75
N ALA A 302 -14.66 12.44 21.00
CA ALA A 302 -13.65 11.52 21.49
C ALA A 302 -13.84 10.09 20.94
N PHE A 303 -12.73 9.49 20.51
CA PHE A 303 -12.67 8.11 20.03
C PHE A 303 -12.45 7.08 21.14
N ASP A 304 -11.78 7.53 22.20
CA ASP A 304 -11.60 6.80 23.44
C ASP A 304 -11.78 7.81 24.57
N ILE A 305 -12.53 7.44 25.60
CA ILE A 305 -12.81 8.33 26.73
C ILE A 305 -11.53 8.83 27.38
N LYS A 306 -10.43 8.07 27.35
CA LYS A 306 -9.13 8.47 27.89
C LYS A 306 -8.62 9.77 27.29
N PHE A 307 -8.95 10.05 26.03
CA PHE A 307 -8.55 11.31 25.39
C PHE A 307 -9.25 12.53 25.99
N ALA A 308 -10.41 12.38 26.65
CA ALA A 308 -11.04 13.48 27.38
C ALA A 308 -10.48 13.64 28.81
N PHE A 309 -9.88 12.59 29.39
CA PHE A 309 -9.32 12.60 30.74
C PHE A 309 -7.82 12.89 30.73
N ASN A 310 -7.45 14.12 30.33
CA ASN A 310 -6.06 14.57 30.28
C ASN A 310 -5.90 15.96 30.92
N LYS A 311 -4.65 16.37 31.18
CA LYS A 311 -4.34 17.66 31.83
C LYS A 311 -4.73 18.90 31.02
N TRP A 312 -4.87 18.79 29.70
CA TRP A 312 -5.26 19.89 28.82
C TRP A 312 -6.76 20.15 28.87
N THR A 313 -7.56 19.09 28.99
CA THR A 313 -9.02 19.18 29.12
C THR A 313 -9.42 19.56 30.54
N LEU A 314 -8.79 18.94 31.55
CA LEU A 314 -9.14 19.14 32.96
C LEU A 314 -8.41 20.31 33.64
N GLY A 315 -7.29 20.76 33.06
CA GLY A 315 -6.41 21.75 33.65
C GLY A 315 -5.35 21.14 34.58
N GLU A 316 -4.11 21.63 34.47
CA GLU A 316 -2.98 21.11 35.25
C GLU A 316 -3.13 21.34 36.76
N SER A 317 -3.71 22.48 37.17
CA SER A 317 -4.01 22.78 38.58
C SER A 317 -5.02 21.80 39.16
N PHE A 318 -6.06 21.43 38.42
CA PHE A 318 -7.04 20.45 38.87
C PHE A 318 -6.40 19.06 39.04
N CYS A 319 -5.61 18.62 38.04
CA CYS A 319 -4.92 17.32 38.11
C CYS A 319 -3.91 17.25 39.27
N THR A 320 -3.20 18.34 39.57
CA THR A 320 -2.14 18.36 40.59
C THR A 320 -2.66 18.70 41.98
N GLU A 321 -3.50 19.72 42.13
CA GLU A 321 -3.97 20.23 43.42
C GLU A 321 -5.21 19.50 43.94
N THR A 322 -6.09 19.03 43.06
CA THR A 322 -7.34 18.34 43.45
C THR A 322 -7.19 16.82 43.41
N LEU A 323 -6.69 16.27 42.30
CA LEU A 323 -6.49 14.83 42.15
C LEU A 323 -5.14 14.33 42.71
N GLY A 324 -4.21 15.24 43.02
CA GLY A 324 -2.95 14.91 43.70
C GLY A 324 -1.88 14.29 42.80
N PHE A 325 -2.00 14.37 41.47
CA PHE A 325 -1.00 13.83 40.55
C PHE A 325 0.26 14.69 40.49
N LYS A 326 1.42 14.04 40.32
CA LYS A 326 2.69 14.76 40.12
C LYS A 326 2.80 15.25 38.68
N PRO A 327 3.40 16.43 38.42
CA PRO A 327 3.60 16.94 37.06
C PRO A 327 4.30 15.93 36.14
N GLN A 328 5.27 15.18 36.66
CA GLN A 328 6.00 14.15 35.91
C GLN A 328 5.11 12.97 35.48
N GLN A 329 4.03 12.67 36.21
CA GLN A 329 3.06 11.65 35.81
C GLN A 329 2.19 12.15 34.65
N LEU A 330 1.79 13.42 34.69
CA LEU A 330 0.96 14.04 33.65
C LEU A 330 1.69 14.29 32.32
N ASP A 331 3.03 14.27 32.34
CA ASP A 331 3.88 14.35 31.14
C ASP A 331 4.24 12.98 30.56
N ASN A 332 3.86 11.89 31.22
CA ASN A 332 4.09 10.55 30.72
C ASN A 332 3.03 10.18 29.66
N VAL A 333 3.47 9.77 28.47
CA VAL A 333 2.61 9.39 27.35
C VAL A 333 1.75 8.16 27.66
N SER A 334 2.24 7.25 28.51
CA SER A 334 1.50 6.06 28.95
C SER A 334 0.57 6.30 30.16
N PHE A 335 0.39 7.56 30.59
CA PHE A 335 -0.43 7.88 31.76
C PHE A 335 -1.92 7.75 31.46
N ASP A 336 -2.59 6.84 32.17
CA ASP A 336 -4.04 6.66 32.15
C ASP A 336 -4.65 7.23 33.44
N LEU A 337 -5.22 8.44 33.32
CA LEU A 337 -5.80 9.15 34.47
C LEU A 337 -6.92 8.34 35.13
N LEU A 338 -7.78 7.68 34.36
CA LEU A 338 -8.91 6.93 34.90
C LEU A 338 -8.44 5.71 35.71
N ALA A 339 -7.41 5.03 35.23
CA ALA A 339 -6.81 3.92 35.96
C ALA A 339 -6.19 4.37 37.30
N GLU A 340 -5.48 5.49 37.30
CA GLU A 340 -4.80 6.04 38.49
C GLU A 340 -5.77 6.60 39.53
N VAL A 341 -6.92 7.13 39.10
CA VAL A 341 -8.03 7.49 40.00
C VAL A 341 -8.71 6.24 40.61
N GLY A 342 -8.38 5.04 40.11
CA GLY A 342 -8.78 3.76 40.68
C GLY A 342 -9.98 3.11 39.99
N PHE A 343 -10.24 3.41 38.71
CA PHE A 343 -11.15 2.62 37.90
C PHE A 343 -10.42 1.41 37.31
N SER A 344 -11.07 0.25 37.34
CA SER A 344 -10.55 -0.95 36.69
C SER A 344 -10.64 -0.84 35.16
N ARG A 345 -9.81 -1.62 34.46
CA ARG A 345 -9.84 -1.69 32.99
C ARG A 345 -11.23 -2.05 32.44
N ASP A 346 -11.95 -2.98 33.08
CA ASP A 346 -13.32 -3.34 32.71
C ASP A 346 -14.29 -2.16 32.84
N GLN A 347 -14.18 -1.37 33.91
CA GLN A 347 -15.02 -0.19 34.11
C GLN A 347 -14.76 0.87 33.03
N ILE A 348 -13.49 1.07 32.66
CA ILE A 348 -13.09 2.01 31.60
C ILE A 348 -13.60 1.53 30.25
N ASP A 349 -13.38 0.25 29.89
CA ASP A 349 -13.84 -0.30 28.61
C ASP A 349 -15.37 -0.23 28.48
N ARG A 350 -16.13 -0.52 29.55
CA ARG A 350 -17.61 -0.42 29.55
C ARG A 350 -18.10 1.01 29.41
N ALA A 351 -17.46 1.98 30.06
CA ALA A 351 -17.76 3.39 29.88
C ALA A 351 -17.39 3.86 28.46
N ASN A 352 -16.27 3.37 27.93
CA ASN A 352 -15.83 3.68 26.59
C ASN A 352 -16.82 3.22 25.53
N VAL A 353 -17.33 1.99 25.65
CA VAL A 353 -18.37 1.47 24.74
C VAL A 353 -19.65 2.32 24.82
N HIS A 354 -20.05 2.76 26.02
CA HIS A 354 -21.22 3.64 26.16
C HIS A 354 -21.01 4.99 25.48
N VAL A 355 -19.86 5.63 25.68
CA VAL A 355 -19.61 6.99 25.18
C VAL A 355 -19.24 7.00 23.69
N CYS A 356 -18.22 6.21 23.32
CA CYS A 356 -17.60 6.25 21.99
C CYS A 356 -18.20 5.21 21.02
N GLY A 357 -18.98 4.26 21.55
CA GLY A 357 -19.61 3.18 20.80
C GLY A 357 -18.73 1.93 20.74
N SER A 358 -19.36 0.78 20.54
CA SER A 358 -18.65 -0.48 20.27
C SER A 358 -18.04 -0.52 18.86
N MET A 359 -18.50 0.36 17.96
CA MET A 359 -18.16 0.41 16.52
C MET A 359 -18.53 -0.85 15.73
N THR A 360 -19.23 -1.80 16.36
CA THR A 360 -19.76 -3.03 15.75
C THR A 360 -21.23 -3.18 16.10
N LEU A 361 -21.92 -4.07 15.39
CA LEU A 361 -23.28 -4.48 15.72
C LEU A 361 -23.32 -5.85 16.41
N GLU A 362 -22.18 -6.53 16.53
CA GLU A 362 -22.08 -7.79 17.26
C GLU A 362 -22.38 -7.57 18.75
N GLY A 363 -23.42 -8.24 19.25
CA GLY A 363 -23.87 -8.07 20.63
C GLY A 363 -24.73 -6.83 20.88
N ALA A 364 -25.13 -6.11 19.82
CA ALA A 364 -26.09 -5.01 19.94
C ALA A 364 -27.43 -5.50 20.54
N PRO A 365 -28.09 -4.68 21.37
CA PRO A 365 -29.37 -5.05 21.96
C PRO A 365 -30.43 -5.25 20.87
N HIS A 366 -31.33 -6.23 21.05
CA HIS A 366 -32.42 -6.60 20.12
C HIS A 366 -32.01 -7.19 18.77
N LEU A 367 -30.80 -6.92 18.29
CA LEU A 367 -30.35 -7.39 16.99
C LEU A 367 -30.26 -8.92 17.00
N LYS A 368 -30.99 -9.55 16.07
CA LYS A 368 -30.96 -10.99 15.88
C LYS A 368 -29.67 -11.42 15.18
N ASP A 369 -29.09 -12.53 15.64
CA ASP A 369 -27.88 -13.10 15.06
C ASP A 369 -28.01 -13.42 13.56
N GLU A 370 -29.21 -13.83 13.11
CA GLU A 370 -29.49 -14.13 11.71
C GLU A 370 -29.35 -12.91 10.78
N HIS A 371 -29.44 -11.69 11.32
CA HIS A 371 -29.31 -10.45 10.56
C HIS A 371 -27.87 -9.92 10.53
N LEU A 372 -26.95 -10.46 11.35
CA LEU A 372 -25.57 -9.94 11.44
C LEU A 372 -24.82 -10.00 10.10
N ALA A 373 -25.06 -11.02 9.28
CA ALA A 373 -24.39 -11.18 7.98
C ALA A 373 -24.67 -10.03 7.00
N ILE A 374 -25.74 -9.25 7.21
CA ILE A 374 -26.07 -8.07 6.40
C ILE A 374 -25.06 -6.94 6.64
N PHE A 375 -24.46 -6.92 7.83
CA PHE A 375 -23.57 -5.86 8.29
C PHE A 375 -22.10 -6.28 8.29
N ASP A 376 -21.77 -7.45 7.74
CA ASP A 376 -20.39 -7.91 7.62
C ASP A 376 -19.62 -6.98 6.66
N CYS A 377 -18.56 -6.36 7.20
CA CYS A 377 -17.68 -5.46 6.45
C CYS A 377 -16.45 -6.20 5.91
N ALA A 378 -15.63 -5.51 5.11
CA ALA A 378 -14.36 -6.01 4.63
C ALA A 378 -13.36 -6.37 5.74
N ASN A 379 -13.47 -5.72 6.90
CA ASN A 379 -12.60 -5.93 8.06
C ASN A 379 -13.45 -6.04 9.33
N PRO A 380 -12.90 -6.65 10.40
CA PRO A 380 -13.52 -6.61 11.73
C PRO A 380 -13.82 -5.17 12.16
N CYS A 381 -15.03 -4.95 12.65
CA CYS A 381 -15.49 -3.65 13.09
C CYS A 381 -15.24 -3.45 14.59
N GLY A 382 -14.66 -2.32 14.98
CA GLY A 382 -14.40 -1.99 16.38
C GLY A 382 -13.38 -2.91 17.07
N ARG A 383 -13.27 -2.78 18.40
CA ARG A 383 -12.33 -3.57 19.23
C ARG A 383 -12.83 -4.99 19.51
N THR A 384 -14.14 -5.17 19.56
CA THR A 384 -14.78 -6.44 19.98
C THR A 384 -15.35 -7.25 18.83
N GLY A 385 -15.49 -6.65 17.63
CA GLY A 385 -16.01 -7.34 16.46
C GLY A 385 -15.08 -8.45 15.98
N LYS A 386 -15.67 -9.55 15.55
CA LYS A 386 -14.99 -10.75 15.06
C LYS A 386 -15.42 -11.10 13.63
N ARG A 387 -16.58 -10.62 13.20
CA ARG A 387 -17.14 -10.91 11.88
C ARG A 387 -16.54 -9.99 10.83
N PHE A 388 -16.25 -10.57 9.67
CA PHE A 388 -15.82 -9.88 8.46
C PHE A 388 -16.02 -10.79 7.26
N LEU A 389 -16.03 -10.19 6.08
CA LEU A 389 -16.17 -10.89 4.81
C LEU A 389 -14.91 -11.72 4.51
N SER A 390 -15.11 -12.99 4.20
CA SER A 390 -14.02 -13.91 3.86
C SER A 390 -13.37 -13.56 2.51
N VAL A 391 -12.13 -13.98 2.30
CA VAL A 391 -11.44 -13.85 0.99
C VAL A 391 -12.29 -14.41 -0.16
N ASP A 392 -12.88 -15.59 0.06
CA ASP A 392 -13.80 -16.25 -0.88
C ASP A 392 -15.01 -15.37 -1.23
N SER A 393 -15.60 -14.69 -0.25
CA SER A 393 -16.77 -13.83 -0.49
C SER A 393 -16.46 -12.66 -1.43
N HIS A 394 -15.29 -12.02 -1.27
CA HIS A 394 -14.81 -10.96 -2.15
C HIS A 394 -14.67 -11.49 -3.58
N ILE A 395 -14.02 -12.64 -3.75
CA ILE A 395 -13.76 -13.25 -5.05
C ILE A 395 -15.05 -13.69 -5.73
N ARG A 396 -15.97 -14.31 -5.00
CA ARG A 396 -17.25 -14.78 -5.54
C ARG A 396 -18.17 -13.64 -5.96
N MET A 397 -18.15 -12.50 -5.25
CA MET A 397 -18.86 -11.31 -5.68
C MET A 397 -18.29 -10.76 -7.00
N MET A 398 -16.96 -10.65 -7.10
CA MET A 398 -16.32 -10.26 -8.36
C MET A 398 -16.67 -11.24 -9.48
N ALA A 399 -16.66 -12.54 -9.20
CA ALA A 399 -16.92 -13.57 -10.18
C ALA A 399 -18.35 -13.54 -10.71
N ALA A 400 -19.33 -13.17 -9.88
CA ALA A 400 -20.70 -12.97 -10.32
C ALA A 400 -20.84 -11.78 -11.29
N SER A 401 -20.03 -10.73 -11.12
CA SER A 401 -20.08 -9.51 -11.95
C SER A 401 -19.20 -9.60 -13.21
N GLN A 402 -18.01 -10.21 -13.12
CA GLN A 402 -16.97 -10.20 -14.16
C GLN A 402 -17.42 -10.66 -15.56
N PRO A 403 -18.29 -11.69 -15.68
CA PRO A 403 -18.82 -12.16 -16.96
C PRO A 403 -19.59 -11.11 -17.72
N PHE A 404 -19.99 -10.01 -17.08
CA PHE A 404 -20.74 -8.93 -17.69
C PHE A 404 -19.94 -7.65 -17.83
N ILE A 405 -18.67 -7.63 -17.43
CA ILE A 405 -17.80 -6.46 -17.57
C ILE A 405 -16.87 -6.70 -18.76
N SER A 406 -16.91 -5.82 -19.75
CA SER A 406 -16.07 -5.90 -20.95
C SER A 406 -14.58 -5.76 -20.62
N GLY A 407 -14.21 -4.81 -19.75
CA GLY A 407 -12.87 -4.73 -19.14
C GLY A 407 -12.78 -5.61 -17.89
N ALA A 408 -12.13 -5.13 -16.84
CA ALA A 408 -11.95 -5.82 -15.57
C ALA A 408 -12.57 -5.04 -14.40
N ILE A 409 -12.42 -5.61 -13.20
CA ILE A 409 -12.93 -5.07 -11.94
C ILE A 409 -11.73 -4.70 -11.07
N SER A 410 -11.63 -3.44 -10.69
CA SER A 410 -10.71 -3.00 -9.64
C SER A 410 -11.41 -3.11 -8.30
N LYS A 411 -11.15 -4.22 -7.62
CA LYS A 411 -11.64 -4.49 -6.27
C LYS A 411 -10.52 -5.09 -5.45
N THR A 412 -10.38 -4.61 -4.22
CA THR A 412 -9.43 -5.12 -3.26
C THR A 412 -10.01 -6.33 -2.54
N ILE A 413 -9.23 -7.40 -2.49
CA ILE A 413 -9.50 -8.59 -1.68
C ILE A 413 -8.72 -8.41 -0.39
N ASN A 414 -9.42 -8.06 0.69
CA ASN A 414 -8.81 -7.81 1.99
C ASN A 414 -8.54 -9.14 2.69
N MET A 415 -7.34 -9.25 3.24
CA MET A 415 -6.88 -10.42 3.99
C MET A 415 -6.38 -9.97 5.36
N PRO A 416 -6.62 -10.74 6.43
CA PRO A 416 -6.11 -10.42 7.75
C PRO A 416 -4.57 -10.45 7.76
N ASN A 417 -3.95 -9.76 8.71
CA ASN A 417 -2.49 -9.76 8.86
C ASN A 417 -1.90 -11.18 9.01
N SER A 418 -2.66 -12.10 9.60
CA SER A 418 -2.30 -13.52 9.77
C SER A 418 -2.34 -14.35 8.49
N ALA A 419 -2.77 -13.79 7.34
CA ALA A 419 -2.85 -14.53 6.09
C ALA A 419 -1.47 -14.99 5.60
N THR A 420 -1.42 -16.27 5.23
CA THR A 420 -0.23 -16.99 4.81
C THR A 420 0.00 -16.88 3.30
N ILE A 421 1.16 -17.36 2.83
CA ILE A 421 1.44 -17.45 1.39
C ILE A 421 0.46 -18.41 0.70
N ASP A 422 0.08 -19.50 1.36
CA ASP A 422 -0.88 -20.46 0.83
C ASP A 422 -2.27 -19.84 0.68
N ASP A 423 -2.70 -19.00 1.62
CA ASP A 423 -3.96 -18.26 1.51
C ASP A 423 -3.95 -17.31 0.28
N CYS A 424 -2.84 -16.61 0.05
CA CYS A 424 -2.67 -15.78 -1.14
C CYS A 424 -2.71 -16.62 -2.43
N MET A 425 -2.03 -17.77 -2.44
CA MET A 425 -2.02 -18.69 -3.58
C MET A 425 -3.42 -19.21 -3.89
N GLU A 426 -4.18 -19.67 -2.89
CA GLU A 426 -5.55 -20.14 -3.08
C GLU A 426 -6.48 -19.02 -3.55
N ALA A 427 -6.30 -17.78 -3.08
CA ALA A 427 -7.05 -16.63 -3.57
C ALA A 427 -6.83 -16.39 -5.08
N TYR A 428 -5.58 -16.47 -5.55
CA TYR A 428 -5.26 -16.40 -6.98
C TYR A 428 -5.84 -17.58 -7.76
N MET A 429 -5.70 -18.80 -7.24
CA MET A 429 -6.21 -20.01 -7.89
C MET A 429 -7.74 -20.01 -7.99
N LEU A 430 -8.45 -19.59 -6.94
CA LEU A 430 -9.91 -19.44 -6.96
C LEU A 430 -10.33 -18.38 -7.97
N SER A 431 -9.65 -17.23 -7.99
CA SER A 431 -9.93 -16.15 -8.95
C SER A 431 -9.76 -16.62 -10.39
N TRP A 432 -8.69 -17.35 -10.68
CA TRP A 432 -8.43 -17.94 -11.99
C TRP A 432 -9.49 -18.97 -12.37
N ARG A 433 -9.83 -19.91 -11.47
CA ARG A 433 -10.87 -20.93 -11.69
C ARG A 433 -12.24 -20.32 -11.99
N LEU A 434 -12.53 -19.15 -11.44
CA LEU A 434 -13.78 -18.42 -11.63
C LEU A 434 -13.76 -17.42 -12.80
N GLY A 435 -12.66 -17.36 -13.57
CA GLY A 435 -12.56 -16.51 -14.76
C GLY A 435 -12.40 -15.02 -14.46
N LEU A 436 -11.86 -14.66 -13.29
CA LEU A 436 -11.53 -13.26 -12.98
C LEU A 436 -10.37 -12.77 -13.86
N LYS A 437 -10.54 -11.57 -14.41
CA LYS A 437 -9.52 -10.95 -15.28
C LYS A 437 -8.43 -10.25 -14.47
N ALA A 438 -8.79 -9.72 -13.30
CA ALA A 438 -7.88 -9.05 -12.39
C ALA A 438 -8.11 -9.51 -10.94
N ASN A 439 -7.03 -9.56 -10.17
CA ASN A 439 -7.03 -9.82 -8.73
C ASN A 439 -6.06 -8.85 -8.05
N ALA A 440 -6.55 -8.09 -7.09
CA ALA A 440 -5.74 -7.21 -6.25
C ALA A 440 -5.88 -7.63 -4.77
N LEU A 441 -4.85 -8.28 -4.24
CA LEU A 441 -4.79 -8.67 -2.83
C LEU A 441 -4.27 -7.52 -1.98
N TYR A 442 -4.87 -7.35 -0.81
CA TYR A 442 -4.35 -6.50 0.25
C TYR A 442 -4.36 -7.27 1.57
N ARG A 443 -3.17 -7.58 2.07
CA ARG A 443 -2.99 -8.16 3.40
C ARG A 443 -2.76 -7.05 4.41
N ASP A 444 -3.57 -7.03 5.46
CA ASP A 444 -3.47 -6.02 6.51
C ASP A 444 -2.06 -5.94 7.12
N GLY A 445 -1.62 -4.73 7.43
CA GLY A 445 -0.25 -4.43 7.87
C GLY A 445 0.82 -4.44 6.76
N SER A 446 0.49 -4.75 5.50
CA SER A 446 1.49 -4.80 4.41
C SER A 446 1.80 -3.42 3.76
N LYS A 447 1.21 -2.33 4.26
CA LYS A 447 1.50 -0.94 3.84
C LYS A 447 1.73 -0.06 5.07
N LEU A 448 2.77 0.77 5.02
CA LEU A 448 3.20 1.69 6.09
C LEU A 448 2.19 2.81 6.39
N SER A 449 1.39 3.22 5.41
CA SER A 449 0.33 4.21 5.58
C SER A 449 -0.99 3.68 5.03
N GLN A 450 -2.04 3.77 5.85
CA GLN A 450 -3.39 3.37 5.50
C GLN A 450 -4.30 4.61 5.51
N PRO A 451 -5.04 4.91 4.43
CA PRO A 451 -5.93 6.08 4.37
C PRO A 451 -7.21 5.91 5.21
N LEU A 452 -7.59 4.67 5.53
CA LEU A 452 -8.71 4.32 6.41
C LEU A 452 -8.21 3.29 7.42
N GLN A 453 -8.64 3.43 8.67
CA GLN A 453 -8.31 2.51 9.76
C GLN A 453 -9.60 2.09 10.48
N THR A 454 -9.66 0.83 10.88
CA THR A 454 -10.77 0.27 11.69
C THR A 454 -10.55 0.46 13.19
N GLN A 455 -9.30 0.67 13.61
CA GLN A 455 -8.88 0.92 14.99
C GLN A 455 -7.75 1.97 14.97
N LEU A 456 -7.73 2.84 15.98
CA LEU A 456 -6.54 3.64 16.28
C LEU A 456 -5.52 2.72 16.96
N LEU A 457 -4.29 2.71 16.45
CA LEU A 457 -3.15 2.21 17.21
C LEU A 457 -3.06 3.01 18.53
N GLU A 458 -2.66 2.36 19.63
CA GLU A 458 -2.60 3.01 20.95
C GLU A 458 -1.68 4.26 20.89
N ALA A 459 -1.86 5.25 21.77
CA ALA A 459 -1.05 6.49 21.74
C ALA A 459 0.47 6.21 21.80
N GLU A 460 0.88 5.07 22.36
CA GLU A 460 2.25 4.56 22.35
C GLU A 460 2.78 4.26 20.93
N ASP A 461 1.92 3.97 19.95
CA ASP A 461 2.27 3.77 18.55
C ASP A 461 2.22 5.07 17.73
N LEU A 462 1.46 6.10 18.14
CA LEU A 462 1.25 7.32 17.36
C LEU A 462 2.34 8.39 17.56
N ASP A 463 2.88 8.53 18.76
CA ASP A 463 3.93 9.53 19.05
C ASP A 463 5.31 9.07 18.56
N VAL A 464 5.57 7.76 18.53
CA VAL A 464 6.79 7.19 17.92
C VAL A 464 6.82 7.40 16.40
N ILE A 465 5.64 7.46 15.76
CA ILE A 465 5.50 7.71 14.31
C ILE A 465 5.61 9.22 13.98
N ALA A 466 5.20 10.10 14.89
CA ALA A 466 5.13 11.55 14.63
C ALA A 466 6.47 12.29 14.84
N GLU A 467 7.37 11.80 15.71
CA GLU A 467 8.65 12.46 16.01
C GLU A 467 9.89 11.84 15.33
N ALA A 468 9.73 10.73 14.60
CA ALA A 468 10.83 10.07 13.91
C ALA A 468 10.99 10.56 12.46
N SER A 469 12.22 10.89 12.04
CA SER A 469 12.55 11.03 10.63
C SER A 469 12.34 9.69 9.91
N SER A 470 11.98 9.74 8.63
CA SER A 470 11.70 8.56 7.78
C SER A 470 12.74 7.40 7.85
N PRO A 471 14.04 7.61 8.17
CA PRO A 471 14.97 6.51 8.40
C PRO A 471 14.82 5.80 9.76
N ALA A 472 14.35 6.49 10.80
CA ALA A 472 14.19 5.92 12.15
C ALA A 472 12.90 5.08 12.28
N GLN A 473 11.87 5.36 11.46
CA GLN A 473 10.66 4.53 11.36
C GLN A 473 10.96 3.12 10.81
N ALA A 474 11.90 3.00 9.87
CA ALA A 474 12.36 1.70 9.36
C ALA A 474 13.09 0.89 10.45
N GLN A 475 13.75 1.58 11.38
CA GLN A 475 14.56 0.98 12.44
C GLN A 475 13.69 0.35 13.55
N VAL A 476 12.60 1.01 13.95
CA VAL A 476 11.70 0.52 15.02
C VAL A 476 10.82 -0.65 14.55
N ILE A 477 10.40 -0.65 13.28
CA ILE A 477 9.69 -1.79 12.68
C ILE A 477 10.64 -2.97 12.46
N ALA A 478 11.90 -2.71 12.05
CA ALA A 478 12.93 -3.74 11.99
C ALA A 478 13.26 -4.32 13.38
N GLU A 479 13.31 -3.50 14.43
CA GLU A 479 13.56 -3.97 15.80
C GLU A 479 12.44 -4.87 16.34
N ARG A 480 11.16 -4.61 16.01
CA ARG A 480 10.04 -5.50 16.40
C ARG A 480 9.92 -6.77 15.54
N ILE A 481 10.52 -6.81 14.34
CA ILE A 481 10.62 -8.02 13.51
C ILE A 481 11.80 -8.91 13.96
N ILE A 482 12.81 -8.34 14.63
CA ILE A 482 14.02 -9.04 15.09
C ILE A 482 13.95 -9.34 16.59
N GLU A 483 12.83 -9.90 17.05
CA GLU A 483 12.83 -10.73 18.28
C GLU A 483 12.82 -12.22 17.93
N ARG A 484 13.59 -12.61 16.91
CA ARG A 484 14.15 -13.95 16.78
C ARG A 484 15.25 -13.95 15.73
N ILE A 485 16.43 -14.42 16.14
CA ILE A 485 17.66 -14.60 15.37
C ILE A 485 18.57 -13.35 15.34
N VAL A 486 19.09 -12.95 16.51
CA VAL A 486 20.44 -12.36 16.55
C VAL A 486 21.42 -13.52 16.42
N THR A 487 21.88 -13.79 15.20
CA THR A 487 23.02 -14.67 14.96
C THR A 487 24.30 -14.02 15.44
N SER A 488 25.23 -14.83 15.96
CA SER A 488 26.60 -14.41 16.26
C SER A 488 27.27 -13.85 15.00
N ARG A 489 28.00 -12.73 15.11
CA ARG A 489 28.76 -12.12 14.01
C ARG A 489 29.61 -13.17 13.28
N ASP A 490 29.33 -13.38 11.99
CA ASP A 490 30.11 -14.27 11.13
C ASP A 490 31.32 -13.52 10.56
N ARG A 491 32.52 -13.83 11.07
CA ARG A 491 33.75 -13.12 10.70
C ARG A 491 34.27 -13.62 9.35
N LEU A 492 34.61 -12.69 8.47
CA LEU A 492 35.19 -13.03 7.17
C LEU A 492 36.57 -13.72 7.33
N PRO A 493 36.93 -14.60 6.39
CA PRO A 493 38.27 -15.17 6.29
C PRO A 493 39.37 -14.09 6.16
N HIS A 494 40.55 -14.40 6.73
CA HIS A 494 41.73 -13.53 6.63
C HIS A 494 42.18 -13.28 5.18
N ARG A 495 41.93 -14.24 4.28
CA ARG A 495 42.15 -14.12 2.84
C ARG A 495 40.83 -14.40 2.13
N ARG A 496 40.36 -13.44 1.34
CA ARG A 496 39.04 -13.45 0.71
C ARG A 496 39.09 -12.96 -0.73
N LYS A 497 38.06 -13.31 -1.48
CA LYS A 497 37.84 -12.84 -2.84
C LYS A 497 37.06 -11.53 -2.81
N GLY A 498 37.06 -10.84 -3.95
CA GLY A 498 36.29 -9.64 -4.18
C GLY A 498 36.78 -8.95 -5.44
N TYR A 499 36.14 -7.84 -5.79
CA TYR A 499 36.52 -7.03 -6.94
C TYR A 499 36.70 -5.57 -6.56
N THR A 500 37.36 -4.83 -7.43
CA THR A 500 37.46 -3.37 -7.33
C THR A 500 36.88 -2.75 -8.58
N GLN A 501 35.82 -1.97 -8.42
CA GLN A 501 35.21 -1.20 -9.49
C GLN A 501 35.56 0.27 -9.33
N LYS A 502 36.13 0.86 -10.39
CA LYS A 502 36.37 2.29 -10.48
C LYS A 502 35.27 2.92 -11.33
N ALA A 503 34.65 3.97 -10.84
CA ALA A 503 33.71 4.78 -11.61
C ALA A 503 33.89 6.27 -11.35
N VAL A 504 33.32 7.08 -12.23
CA VAL A 504 33.20 8.53 -12.06
C VAL A 504 31.72 8.86 -12.05
N VAL A 505 31.18 9.36 -10.95
CA VAL A 505 29.76 9.73 -10.80
C VAL A 505 29.69 11.25 -10.70
N GLY A 506 29.03 11.91 -11.65
CA GLY A 506 28.89 13.38 -11.63
C GLY A 506 30.23 14.12 -11.64
N GLY A 507 31.28 13.53 -12.22
CA GLY A 507 32.64 14.09 -12.22
C GLY A 507 33.52 13.67 -11.03
N HIS A 508 32.99 12.93 -10.05
CA HIS A 508 33.71 12.50 -8.84
C HIS A 508 34.15 11.03 -8.93
N LYS A 509 35.43 10.76 -8.65
CA LYS A 509 36.00 9.40 -8.72
C LYS A 509 35.66 8.60 -7.48
N VAL A 510 35.02 7.45 -7.69
CA VAL A 510 34.63 6.48 -6.65
C VAL A 510 35.28 5.12 -6.96
N TYR A 511 35.82 4.49 -5.92
CA TYR A 511 36.35 3.14 -5.97
C TYR A 511 35.57 2.28 -4.98
N LEU A 512 34.80 1.33 -5.48
CA LEU A 512 34.12 0.31 -4.69
C LEU A 512 35.01 -0.93 -4.62
N ARG A 513 35.34 -1.39 -3.42
CA ARG A 513 35.96 -2.70 -3.21
C ARG A 513 35.06 -3.58 -2.40
N THR A 514 34.98 -4.85 -2.78
CA THR A 514 34.14 -5.84 -2.11
C THR A 514 34.98 -6.93 -1.45
N GLY A 515 34.45 -7.55 -0.41
CA GLY A 515 35.01 -8.75 0.21
C GLY A 515 33.92 -9.81 0.36
N GLU A 516 34.21 -11.02 -0.11
CA GLU A 516 33.27 -12.13 -0.18
C GLU A 516 33.58 -13.23 0.85
N TYR A 517 32.54 -13.95 1.28
CA TYR A 517 32.66 -15.23 1.96
C TYR A 517 33.08 -16.33 0.97
N VAL A 518 33.44 -17.51 1.49
CA VAL A 518 33.90 -18.66 0.67
C VAL A 518 32.81 -19.14 -0.31
N ASP A 519 31.54 -18.94 0.07
CA ASP A 519 30.34 -19.28 -0.71
C ASP A 519 29.95 -18.20 -1.74
N GLY A 520 30.71 -17.11 -1.86
CA GLY A 520 30.44 -16.03 -2.82
C GLY A 520 29.44 -14.98 -2.33
N ARG A 521 28.92 -15.07 -1.10
CA ARG A 521 28.11 -14.01 -0.50
C ARG A 521 28.97 -12.79 -0.16
N LEU A 522 28.41 -11.59 -0.32
CA LEU A 522 29.08 -10.34 0.03
C LEU A 522 29.13 -10.17 1.56
N GLY A 523 30.31 -9.89 2.12
CA GLY A 523 30.49 -9.69 3.57
C GLY A 523 31.09 -8.35 3.98
N GLU A 524 31.68 -7.61 3.06
CA GLU A 524 32.15 -6.24 3.31
C GLU A 524 32.28 -5.41 2.04
N ILE A 525 32.21 -4.09 2.21
CA ILE A 525 32.44 -3.10 1.16
C ILE A 525 33.38 -1.99 1.67
N PHE A 526 34.17 -1.44 0.76
CA PHE A 526 34.97 -0.22 0.99
C PHE A 526 34.71 0.79 -0.10
N ILE A 527 34.64 2.05 0.30
CA ILE A 527 34.38 3.18 -0.60
C ILE A 527 35.55 4.15 -0.47
N ASP A 528 36.33 4.29 -1.55
CA ASP A 528 37.43 5.24 -1.65
C ASP A 528 37.09 6.37 -2.63
N MET A 529 37.36 7.60 -2.22
CA MET A 529 37.11 8.79 -3.03
C MET A 529 38.30 9.75 -3.04
N HIS A 530 38.61 10.31 -4.21
CA HIS A 530 39.71 11.27 -4.39
C HIS A 530 39.17 12.67 -4.70
N LYS A 531 39.75 13.69 -4.02
CA LYS A 531 39.45 15.13 -4.15
C LYS A 531 38.20 15.66 -3.43
N GLU A 532 37.59 14.86 -2.55
CA GLU A 532 36.51 15.34 -1.66
C GLU A 532 37.03 15.92 -0.34
N GLY A 533 36.20 16.76 0.29
CA GLY A 533 36.44 17.25 1.64
C GLY A 533 36.64 16.11 2.65
N ALA A 534 37.50 16.34 3.66
CA ALA A 534 37.85 15.32 4.66
C ALA A 534 36.61 14.75 5.39
N ALA A 535 35.62 15.58 5.69
CA ALA A 535 34.38 15.17 6.34
C ALA A 535 33.57 14.16 5.50
N PHE A 536 33.42 14.41 4.19
CA PHE A 536 32.66 13.53 3.30
C PHE A 536 33.33 12.17 3.14
N ARG A 537 34.66 12.14 3.02
CA ARG A 537 35.45 10.91 2.96
C ARG A 537 35.32 10.08 4.24
N SER A 538 35.41 10.73 5.41
CA SER A 538 35.23 10.05 6.70
C SER A 538 33.81 9.49 6.86
N LEU A 539 32.79 10.22 6.40
CA LEU A 539 31.41 9.76 6.42
C LEU A 539 31.21 8.53 5.53
N MET A 540 31.71 8.54 4.29
CA MET A 540 31.61 7.39 3.37
C MET A 540 32.36 6.16 3.90
N ASN A 541 33.51 6.35 4.54
CA ASN A 541 34.23 5.25 5.16
C ASN A 541 33.46 4.65 6.35
N ASN A 542 32.94 5.50 7.25
CA ASN A 542 32.12 5.04 8.38
C ASN A 542 30.83 4.34 7.91
N PHE A 543 30.24 4.84 6.83
CA PHE A 543 29.09 4.21 6.19
C PHE A 543 29.43 2.81 5.66
N ALA A 544 30.52 2.68 4.89
CA ALA A 544 30.98 1.39 4.38
C ALA A 544 31.27 0.36 5.51
N ILE A 545 31.83 0.83 6.64
CA ILE A 545 32.04 0.01 7.84
C ILE A 545 30.70 -0.45 8.44
N ALA A 546 29.71 0.43 8.56
CA ALA A 546 28.40 0.09 9.11
C ALA A 546 27.68 -0.98 8.27
N ILE A 547 27.69 -0.83 6.94
CA ILE A 547 27.11 -1.83 6.01
C ILE A 547 27.85 -3.16 6.12
N SER A 548 29.18 -3.13 6.15
CA SER A 548 29.99 -4.35 6.30
C SER A 548 29.72 -5.09 7.62
N ILE A 549 29.50 -4.35 8.72
CA ILE A 549 29.12 -4.94 10.00
C ILE A 549 27.74 -5.59 9.89
N GLY A 550 26.76 -4.91 9.31
CA GLY A 550 25.41 -5.47 9.19
C GLY A 550 25.34 -6.72 8.30
N LEU A 551 26.06 -6.74 7.17
CA LEU A 551 26.23 -7.94 6.34
C LEU A 551 26.81 -9.12 7.17
N GLN A 552 27.77 -8.85 8.06
CA GLN A 552 28.36 -9.87 8.95
C GLN A 552 27.44 -10.35 10.08
N TYR A 553 26.42 -9.57 10.43
CA TYR A 553 25.37 -9.98 11.38
C TYR A 553 24.20 -10.68 10.69
N GLY A 554 24.25 -10.85 9.36
CA GLY A 554 23.25 -11.58 8.59
C GLY A 554 22.15 -10.71 7.99
N VAL A 555 22.33 -9.39 7.94
CA VAL A 555 21.41 -8.51 7.19
C VAL A 555 21.52 -8.83 5.70
N PRO A 556 20.44 -9.17 4.99
CA PRO A 556 20.46 -9.44 3.55
C PRO A 556 20.92 -8.22 2.75
N LEU A 557 21.62 -8.44 1.64
CA LEU A 557 22.08 -7.34 0.77
C LEU A 557 20.90 -6.62 0.12
N GLU A 558 19.83 -7.35 -0.18
CA GLU A 558 18.55 -6.91 -0.73
C GLU A 558 17.99 -5.73 0.06
N GLU A 559 17.98 -5.81 1.38
CA GLU A 559 17.49 -4.76 2.28
C GLU A 559 18.26 -3.45 2.12
N TYR A 560 19.59 -3.54 1.96
CA TYR A 560 20.42 -2.38 1.71
C TYR A 560 20.22 -1.79 0.31
N VAL A 561 20.00 -2.64 -0.69
CA VAL A 561 19.69 -2.19 -2.05
C VAL A 561 18.38 -1.41 -2.05
N GLU A 562 17.34 -1.91 -1.42
CA GLU A 562 16.05 -1.23 -1.32
C GLU A 562 16.15 0.09 -0.54
N ALA A 563 16.94 0.11 0.55
CA ALA A 563 17.09 1.30 1.38
C ALA A 563 17.85 2.45 0.70
N PHE A 564 18.85 2.14 -0.14
CA PHE A 564 19.80 3.16 -0.64
C PHE A 564 19.72 3.46 -2.14
N THR A 565 19.01 2.64 -2.92
CA THR A 565 18.71 2.98 -4.31
C THR A 565 17.76 4.18 -4.39
N PHE A 566 17.90 5.00 -5.44
CA PHE A 566 17.16 6.24 -5.68
C PHE A 566 17.35 7.36 -4.64
N THR A 567 18.26 7.20 -3.68
CA THR A 567 18.67 8.28 -2.80
C THR A 567 19.28 9.43 -3.61
N ARG A 568 18.87 10.67 -3.32
CA ARG A 568 19.26 11.87 -4.08
C ARG A 568 20.09 12.82 -3.23
N PHE A 569 21.37 12.96 -3.57
CA PHE A 569 22.26 13.99 -3.04
C PHE A 569 23.54 14.03 -3.88
N ASP A 570 24.24 15.16 -3.85
CA ASP A 570 25.48 15.34 -4.60
C ASP A 570 26.67 14.61 -3.94
N PRO A 571 27.56 13.97 -4.71
CA PRO A 571 27.63 13.96 -6.19
C PRO A 571 26.58 13.09 -6.91
N SER A 572 25.96 13.67 -7.94
CA SER A 572 24.96 13.03 -8.81
C SER A 572 25.25 13.29 -10.30
N GLY A 573 24.83 12.41 -11.21
CA GLY A 573 24.95 12.63 -12.66
C GLY A 573 25.43 11.41 -13.46
N ILE A 574 26.07 11.68 -14.60
CA ILE A 574 26.59 10.67 -15.53
C ILE A 574 27.63 9.80 -14.83
N VAL A 575 27.53 8.50 -15.07
CA VAL A 575 28.45 7.47 -14.56
C VAL A 575 29.38 7.03 -15.69
N GLU A 576 30.68 7.26 -15.52
CA GLU A 576 31.73 6.79 -16.43
C GLU A 576 32.53 5.66 -15.79
N GLY A 577 32.97 4.69 -16.61
CA GLY A 577 33.77 3.56 -16.14
C GLY A 577 32.96 2.37 -15.60
N ASN A 578 31.63 2.43 -15.65
CA ASN A 578 30.73 1.29 -15.43
C ASN A 578 30.04 0.90 -16.75
N GLU A 579 29.96 -0.40 -17.03
CA GLU A 579 29.41 -0.92 -18.29
C GLU A 579 27.88 -0.91 -18.32
N THR A 580 27.20 -1.09 -17.19
CA THR A 580 25.75 -1.29 -17.06
C THR A 580 25.00 -0.07 -16.54
N ILE A 581 25.59 0.70 -15.63
CA ILE A 581 24.97 1.88 -15.00
C ILE A 581 25.56 3.15 -15.64
N LYS A 582 24.71 3.95 -16.31
CA LYS A 582 25.12 5.16 -17.05
C LYS A 582 24.76 6.47 -16.36
N MET A 583 23.80 6.45 -15.44
CA MET A 583 23.33 7.60 -14.68
C MET A 583 23.04 7.17 -13.24
N ALA A 584 23.33 8.03 -12.27
CA ALA A 584 23.00 7.81 -10.86
C ALA A 584 22.56 9.11 -10.17
N THR A 585 21.63 8.99 -9.23
CA THR A 585 21.09 10.14 -8.48
C THR A 585 21.89 10.49 -7.22
N SER A 586 22.83 9.63 -6.83
CA SER A 586 23.86 9.87 -5.82
C SER A 586 24.96 8.80 -5.94
N ILE A 587 26.04 8.94 -5.18
CA ILE A 587 27.06 7.90 -5.05
C ILE A 587 26.50 6.63 -4.41
N LEU A 588 25.64 6.74 -3.39
CA LEU A 588 25.05 5.57 -2.74
C LEU A 588 24.10 4.84 -3.68
N ASP A 589 23.28 5.58 -4.45
CA ASP A 589 22.44 5.02 -5.51
C ASP A 589 23.28 4.21 -6.52
N TYR A 590 24.40 4.77 -7.00
CA TYR A 590 25.32 4.05 -7.88
C TYR A 590 25.86 2.76 -7.25
N LEU A 591 26.37 2.84 -6.01
CA LEU A 591 27.01 1.72 -5.34
C LEU A 591 26.06 0.56 -5.10
N PHE A 592 24.84 0.83 -4.62
CA PHE A 592 23.88 -0.23 -4.34
C PHE A 592 23.24 -0.81 -5.59
N ARG A 593 23.06 -0.04 -6.67
CA ARG A 593 22.71 -0.62 -7.97
C ARG A 593 23.81 -1.52 -8.50
N GLU A 594 25.07 -1.13 -8.37
CA GLU A 594 26.21 -1.95 -8.80
C GLU A 594 26.29 -3.26 -7.99
N LEU A 595 26.08 -3.21 -6.67
CA LEU A 595 26.03 -4.42 -5.84
C LEU A 595 24.81 -5.29 -6.16
N ALA A 596 23.64 -4.70 -6.42
CA ALA A 596 22.44 -5.44 -6.81
C ALA A 596 22.62 -6.16 -8.14
N VAL A 597 23.18 -5.48 -9.13
CA VAL A 597 23.50 -6.02 -10.45
C VAL A 597 24.57 -7.13 -10.31
N SER A 598 25.59 -6.94 -9.47
CA SER A 598 26.73 -7.87 -9.38
C SER A 598 26.51 -9.09 -8.47
N TYR A 599 25.61 -9.03 -7.48
CA TYR A 599 25.38 -10.13 -6.53
C TYR A 599 23.97 -10.73 -6.55
N LEU A 600 22.96 -9.94 -6.94
CA LEU A 600 21.52 -10.29 -6.85
C LEU A 600 20.84 -10.48 -8.21
N ASP A 601 21.58 -10.36 -9.31
CA ASP A 601 21.08 -10.48 -10.69
C ASP A 601 19.89 -9.55 -11.03
N ARG A 602 19.76 -8.42 -10.30
CA ARG A 602 18.75 -7.36 -10.50
C ARG A 602 19.07 -6.49 -11.72
N ASN A 603 18.91 -7.05 -12.92
CA ASN A 603 19.18 -6.37 -14.19
C ASN A 603 18.19 -5.22 -14.49
N ASP A 604 17.03 -5.19 -13.83
CA ASP A 604 16.05 -4.09 -13.88
C ASP A 604 16.61 -2.74 -13.39
N LEU A 605 17.70 -2.78 -12.61
CA LEU A 605 18.39 -1.58 -12.11
C LEU A 605 19.53 -1.12 -13.02
N ALA A 606 19.86 -1.88 -14.07
CA ALA A 606 20.83 -1.51 -15.10
C ALA A 606 20.18 -0.63 -16.18
N HIS A 607 20.97 0.24 -16.81
CA HIS A 607 20.51 1.07 -17.94
C HIS A 607 20.80 0.42 -19.31
N VAL A 608 21.65 -0.61 -19.34
CA VAL A 608 22.03 -1.38 -20.53
C VAL A 608 21.93 -2.86 -20.17
N GLU A 609 21.14 -3.63 -20.92
CA GLU A 609 21.00 -5.07 -20.70
C GLU A 609 22.21 -5.81 -21.31
N PRO A 610 22.64 -6.96 -20.74
CA PRO A 610 23.78 -7.72 -21.26
C PRO A 610 23.65 -8.11 -22.74
N ASP A 611 22.42 -8.27 -23.24
CA ASP A 611 22.11 -8.61 -24.63
C ASP A 611 22.44 -7.47 -25.62
N ASP A 612 22.45 -6.22 -25.16
CA ASP A 612 22.78 -5.03 -25.98
C ASP A 612 24.29 -4.90 -26.28
N LEU A 613 25.14 -5.64 -25.56
CA LEU A 613 26.59 -5.65 -25.72
C LEU A 613 27.07 -6.71 -26.74
N ALA A 614 26.15 -7.48 -27.32
CA ALA A 614 26.46 -8.48 -28.35
C ALA A 614 26.78 -7.81 -29.71
N PRO A 615 27.85 -8.21 -30.43
CA PRO A 615 28.25 -7.62 -31.73
C PRO A 615 27.27 -7.78 -32.90
N ASP A 616 26.14 -8.46 -32.72
CA ASP A 616 25.30 -8.99 -33.80
C ASP A 616 23.78 -8.83 -33.56
N SER A 617 23.38 -7.71 -32.97
CA SER A 617 21.97 -7.33 -32.77
C SER A 617 21.27 -6.84 -34.06
N ILE A 618 21.02 -7.76 -35.00
CA ILE A 618 19.86 -7.71 -35.91
C ILE A 618 18.97 -8.91 -35.58
N GLY A 619 17.74 -8.61 -35.14
CA GLY A 619 16.85 -9.56 -34.49
C GLY A 619 16.62 -10.89 -35.21
N ARG A 620 16.60 -11.97 -34.41
CA ARG A 620 15.82 -13.20 -34.63
C ARG A 620 15.41 -13.81 -33.29
N GLY A 621 14.23 -14.42 -33.29
CA GLY A 621 13.44 -14.78 -32.11
C GLY A 621 14.03 -15.85 -31.20
N GLN A 622 13.36 -15.99 -30.04
CA GLN A 622 13.64 -16.91 -28.95
C GLN A 622 13.85 -18.35 -29.45
N ALA A 623 15.10 -18.76 -29.52
CA ALA A 623 15.48 -20.16 -29.47
C ALA A 623 16.14 -20.42 -28.11
N ARG A 624 15.48 -21.26 -27.30
CA ARG A 624 16.00 -21.80 -26.05
C ARG A 624 17.35 -22.48 -26.34
N LEU A 625 18.42 -21.99 -25.72
CA LEU A 625 19.70 -22.72 -25.66
C LEU A 625 19.55 -23.91 -24.69
N PRO A 626 20.15 -25.07 -25.00
CA PRO A 626 20.14 -26.20 -24.07
C PRO A 626 21.07 -25.93 -22.89
N GLU A 627 20.61 -26.27 -21.69
CA GLU A 627 21.41 -26.27 -20.46
C GLU A 627 22.69 -27.08 -20.65
N THR A 628 23.84 -26.47 -20.42
CA THR A 628 25.12 -27.18 -20.33
C THR A 628 25.77 -26.95 -18.98
N ASP A 629 25.98 -28.07 -18.28
CA ASP A 629 27.05 -28.43 -17.34
C ASP A 629 27.37 -27.49 -16.17
N ASN A 630 26.62 -27.72 -15.08
CA ASN A 630 26.80 -27.19 -13.72
C ASN A 630 28.24 -27.31 -13.14
N GLU A 631 29.08 -28.21 -13.67
CA GLU A 631 30.44 -28.43 -13.16
C GLU A 631 31.44 -27.35 -13.57
N ALA A 632 31.30 -26.78 -14.78
CA ALA A 632 32.21 -25.74 -15.26
C ALA A 632 32.00 -24.40 -14.53
N GLN A 633 30.74 -24.09 -14.21
CA GLN A 633 30.34 -22.87 -13.50
C GLN A 633 30.81 -22.91 -12.04
N GLN A 634 30.64 -24.05 -11.37
CA GLN A 634 31.17 -24.27 -10.01
C GLN A 634 32.71 -24.24 -9.94
N ALA A 635 33.42 -24.68 -10.99
CA ALA A 635 34.88 -24.60 -11.04
C ALA A 635 35.39 -23.15 -11.17
N VAL A 636 34.68 -22.30 -11.93
CA VAL A 636 35.00 -20.88 -12.11
C VAL A 636 34.69 -20.06 -10.86
N GLU A 637 33.55 -20.31 -10.19
CA GLU A 637 33.19 -19.71 -8.90
C GLU A 637 34.21 -20.01 -7.79
N ARG A 638 34.88 -21.18 -7.86
CA ARG A 638 35.99 -21.50 -6.94
C ARG A 638 37.26 -20.70 -7.19
N MET A 639 37.49 -20.17 -8.41
CA MET A 639 38.71 -19.44 -8.76
C MET A 639 38.58 -17.91 -8.82
N ALA A 640 37.38 -17.35 -9.08
CA ALA A 640 37.16 -15.91 -9.22
C ALA A 640 35.97 -15.40 -8.37
N SER A 641 35.90 -14.09 -8.12
CA SER A 641 34.82 -13.44 -7.35
C SER A 641 33.51 -13.45 -8.13
N LYS A 642 32.38 -13.70 -7.47
CA LYS A 642 31.05 -13.75 -8.12
C LYS A 642 30.75 -12.45 -8.86
N GLY A 643 31.05 -11.30 -8.24
CA GLY A 643 30.92 -9.99 -8.88
C GLY A 643 31.92 -9.72 -10.02
N TYR A 644 33.11 -10.34 -10.00
CA TYR A 644 34.12 -10.15 -11.06
C TYR A 644 33.82 -10.96 -12.33
N VAL A 645 33.33 -12.20 -12.17
CA VAL A 645 33.09 -13.19 -13.25
C VAL A 645 32.13 -12.65 -14.31
N ARG A 646 31.19 -11.78 -13.95
CA ARG A 646 30.25 -11.12 -14.88
C ARG A 646 30.95 -10.22 -15.90
N SER A 647 32.06 -9.57 -15.55
CA SER A 647 32.65 -8.47 -16.33
C SER A 647 33.52 -8.88 -17.53
N ARG A 648 33.78 -10.19 -17.77
CA ARG A 648 34.89 -10.56 -18.69
C ARG A 648 34.82 -11.90 -19.45
N PHE A 649 33.64 -12.44 -19.78
CA PHE A 649 33.57 -13.60 -20.68
C PHE A 649 33.45 -13.18 -22.16
N LEU A 650 34.62 -13.04 -22.80
CA LEU A 650 34.77 -13.09 -24.25
C LEU A 650 35.57 -14.36 -24.57
N VAL A 651 34.91 -15.51 -24.75
CA VAL A 651 35.58 -16.76 -25.12
C VAL A 651 35.29 -17.09 -26.59
N ILE A 652 36.33 -16.86 -27.38
CA ILE A 652 36.55 -17.31 -28.75
C ILE A 652 36.24 -18.81 -28.88
N LYS A 653 35.27 -19.19 -29.73
CA LYS A 653 35.14 -20.55 -30.27
C LYS A 653 35.31 -20.53 -31.78
N GLY A 654 36.53 -20.82 -32.21
CA GLY A 654 36.87 -21.11 -33.59
C GLY A 654 38.09 -22.03 -33.67
N ALA A 655 37.88 -23.35 -33.54
CA ALA A 655 38.76 -24.37 -34.11
C ALA A 655 38.08 -25.75 -34.06
N LYS A 656 37.93 -26.35 -35.25
CA LYS A 656 37.44 -27.71 -35.51
C LYS A 656 38.49 -28.77 -35.14
N GLY A 657 38.04 -29.97 -34.76
CA GLY A 657 38.84 -31.21 -34.81
C GLY A 657 38.14 -32.39 -34.13
N TYR A 658 37.31 -33.15 -34.85
CA TYR A 658 37.56 -34.54 -35.28
C TYR A 658 37.89 -35.55 -34.16
N GLY A 659 36.95 -36.46 -33.91
CA GLY A 659 37.16 -37.64 -33.07
C GLY A 659 37.86 -38.78 -33.81
N LYS A 660 38.56 -39.62 -33.04
CA LYS A 660 38.66 -41.09 -33.22
C LYS A 660 39.44 -41.75 -32.07
N THR A 661 38.80 -42.78 -31.48
CA THR A 661 39.33 -44.07 -30.96
C THR A 661 40.85 -44.28 -30.88
N LYS A 662 41.39 -44.74 -29.74
CA LYS A 662 41.74 -46.16 -29.40
C LYS A 662 42.53 -46.23 -28.07
N ALA A 663 42.43 -47.40 -27.43
CA ALA A 663 43.08 -47.84 -26.20
C ALA A 663 44.63 -47.81 -26.21
N VAL A 664 45.25 -47.83 -25.01
CA VAL A 664 46.23 -48.85 -24.51
C VAL A 664 47.10 -48.30 -23.35
N SER A 665 47.12 -49.10 -22.27
CA SER A 665 48.13 -49.41 -21.22
C SER A 665 49.09 -48.38 -20.59
N ASP A 666 49.20 -48.51 -19.26
CA ASP A 666 50.41 -48.70 -18.43
C ASP A 666 51.71 -47.94 -18.78
N THR A 667 52.28 -47.22 -17.81
CA THR A 667 53.40 -47.67 -16.92
C THR A 667 54.13 -46.46 -16.32
N MET A 668 54.67 -46.70 -15.13
CA MET A 668 55.44 -45.85 -14.21
C MET A 668 56.79 -45.32 -14.72
N SER A 669 57.42 -44.51 -13.86
CA SER A 669 58.87 -44.24 -13.72
C SER A 669 59.47 -43.26 -14.73
N GLU A 670 60.47 -42.42 -14.45
CA GLU A 670 61.21 -42.03 -13.24
C GLU A 670 62.23 -40.96 -13.69
N THR A 671 62.70 -40.16 -12.72
CA THR A 671 64.04 -39.56 -12.59
C THR A 671 64.68 -38.56 -13.59
N MET A 672 65.25 -37.53 -12.95
CA MET A 672 66.63 -37.01 -13.12
C MET A 672 66.89 -35.97 -14.21
N SER A 673 67.76 -34.97 -14.06
CA SER A 673 68.73 -34.55 -13.02
C SER A 673 69.19 -33.12 -13.37
N GLU A 674 69.93 -32.49 -12.44
CA GLU A 674 71.08 -31.59 -12.71
C GLU A 674 70.80 -30.11 -13.12
N THR A 675 71.42 -29.06 -12.54
CA THR A 675 72.49 -28.93 -11.52
C THR A 675 72.60 -27.46 -11.06
N MET A 676 73.17 -27.27 -9.86
CA MET A 676 74.10 -26.18 -9.44
C MET A 676 73.56 -24.75 -9.22
N SER A 677 73.99 -23.98 -8.22
CA SER A 677 74.96 -24.14 -7.11
C SER A 677 74.77 -22.94 -6.16
N GLU A 678 74.92 -23.15 -4.84
CA GLU A 678 75.74 -22.35 -3.88
C GLU A 678 75.50 -20.83 -3.70
N THR A 679 75.58 -20.18 -2.52
CA THR A 679 76.09 -20.51 -1.18
C THR A 679 75.68 -19.41 -0.18
N MET A 680 75.51 -19.85 1.09
CA MET A 680 75.69 -19.24 2.44
C MET A 680 76.00 -17.74 2.58
N GLY A 681 75.70 -17.01 3.67
CA GLY A 681 75.39 -17.27 5.10
C GLY A 681 75.79 -15.96 5.84
N ALA A 682 75.12 -15.44 6.86
CA ALA A 682 75.25 -15.76 8.29
C ALA A 682 75.24 -14.44 9.12
N THR A 683 74.72 -14.52 10.35
CA THR A 683 75.15 -13.81 11.60
C THR A 683 75.00 -12.28 11.80
N SER A 684 74.07 -11.93 12.72
CA SER A 684 74.20 -11.19 14.00
C SER A 684 75.01 -9.88 14.19
N SER A 685 74.53 -9.09 15.18
CA SER A 685 75.12 -7.93 15.92
C SER A 685 74.87 -6.55 15.28
N MET A 686 74.19 -5.55 15.89
CA MET A 686 74.17 -4.89 17.22
C MET A 686 74.73 -3.44 17.11
N ALA A 687 73.87 -2.51 17.55
CA ALA A 687 74.16 -1.28 18.30
C ALA A 687 74.85 -0.05 17.66
N ALA A 688 74.16 1.10 17.73
CA ALA A 688 74.56 2.33 18.46
C ALA A 688 73.65 3.49 17.98
N ALA A 689 72.81 4.09 18.86
CA ALA A 689 73.10 5.29 19.67
C ALA A 689 73.43 6.52 18.80
N GLY A 690 72.85 7.71 18.95
CA GLY A 690 72.14 8.35 20.06
C GLY A 690 72.44 9.86 19.98
N GLY A 691 71.61 10.70 20.61
CA GLY A 691 71.84 12.14 20.76
C GLY A 691 70.52 12.94 20.73
N SER A 692 69.73 12.96 21.82
CA SER A 692 69.80 13.89 22.98
C SER A 692 68.94 15.13 22.75
N GLY A 693 68.05 15.60 23.63
CA GLY A 693 67.75 15.30 25.04
C GLY A 693 67.28 16.60 25.73
N GLY A 694 66.44 16.50 26.77
CA GLY A 694 66.14 17.62 27.69
C GLY A 694 64.67 17.64 28.14
N GLY A 695 64.40 17.28 29.41
CA GLY A 695 63.06 17.04 29.93
C GLY A 695 62.51 18.05 30.96
N LEU A 696 61.51 17.55 31.70
CA LEU A 696 60.89 18.01 32.96
C LEU A 696 59.71 19.01 32.89
N GLN A 697 58.49 18.54 33.20
CA GLN A 697 57.76 18.83 34.45
C GLN A 697 56.34 18.20 34.49
N VAL A 698 55.94 17.75 35.69
CA VAL A 698 54.62 17.25 36.08
C VAL A 698 53.83 18.40 36.71
N VAL A 699 52.56 18.63 36.34
CA VAL A 699 51.58 19.43 37.09
C VAL A 699 50.16 18.84 36.92
N GLU A 700 49.38 18.94 38.00
CA GLU A 700 48.13 18.28 38.39
C GLU A 700 46.90 18.42 37.48
N THR A 701 46.02 17.41 37.59
CA THR A 701 44.60 17.41 37.21
C THR A 701 43.79 18.38 38.07
N VAL A 702 43.07 19.32 37.44
CA VAL A 702 42.02 20.12 38.07
C VAL A 702 40.66 19.62 37.57
N SER A 703 39.86 19.09 38.49
CA SER A 703 38.43 18.79 38.35
C SER A 703 37.63 20.09 38.15
N ALA A 704 36.76 20.13 37.13
CA ALA A 704 35.76 21.18 36.95
C ALA A 704 34.37 20.61 37.20
N ASP A 705 33.70 21.16 38.21
CA ASP A 705 32.33 20.84 38.65
C ASP A 705 31.26 21.17 37.59
N PRO A 706 30.11 20.47 37.60
CA PRO A 706 28.99 20.79 36.73
C PRO A 706 28.32 22.10 37.15
N VAL A 707 28.15 23.01 36.20
CA VAL A 707 27.46 24.29 36.38
C VAL A 707 25.96 24.04 36.58
N SER A 708 25.44 24.41 37.74
CA SER A 708 24.01 24.38 38.05
C SER A 708 23.27 25.53 37.35
N VAL A 709 22.31 25.21 36.50
CA VAL A 709 21.40 26.19 35.86
C VAL A 709 20.29 26.55 36.86
N SER A 710 19.94 27.84 36.96
CA SER A 710 18.95 28.32 37.93
C SER A 710 17.52 27.92 37.57
N GLY A 711 16.72 27.56 38.60
CA GLY A 711 15.36 27.04 38.43
C GLY A 711 14.39 27.95 37.65
N ALA A 712 14.62 29.26 37.63
CA ALA A 712 13.82 30.22 36.87
C ALA A 712 13.96 30.04 35.34
N VAL A 713 15.17 29.67 34.87
CA VAL A 713 15.45 29.40 33.45
C VAL A 713 14.82 28.07 33.02
N GLN A 714 14.76 27.10 33.93
CA GLN A 714 14.14 25.80 33.70
C GLN A 714 12.62 25.93 33.53
N THR A 715 11.93 26.64 34.45
CA THR A 715 10.48 26.91 34.33
C THR A 715 10.12 27.72 33.08
N GLY A 716 10.93 28.70 32.69
CA GLY A 716 10.68 29.49 31.47
C GLY A 716 10.86 28.68 30.18
N THR A 717 11.74 27.69 30.20
CA THR A 717 11.98 26.79 29.05
C THR A 717 10.87 25.75 28.93
N ASP A 718 10.40 25.19 30.05
CA ASP A 718 9.27 24.24 30.08
C ASP A 718 7.95 24.88 29.65
N THR A 719 7.67 26.12 30.09
CA THR A 719 6.46 26.86 29.65
C THR A 719 6.48 27.11 28.13
N ARG A 720 7.66 27.42 27.57
CA ARG A 720 7.83 27.63 26.13
C ARG A 720 7.68 26.33 25.34
N LEU A 721 8.24 25.22 25.83
CA LEU A 721 8.10 23.89 25.24
C LEU A 721 6.65 23.40 25.29
N GLY A 722 5.93 23.66 26.39
CA GLY A 722 4.49 23.37 26.53
C GLY A 722 3.64 24.11 25.50
N ASN A 723 3.87 25.43 25.34
CA ASN A 723 3.18 26.24 24.35
C ASN A 723 3.50 25.80 22.90
N VAL A 724 4.72 25.36 22.63
CA VAL A 724 5.12 24.82 21.32
C VAL A 724 4.43 23.50 21.03
N ARG A 725 4.31 22.60 22.01
CA ARG A 725 3.55 21.34 21.88
C ARG A 725 2.06 21.60 21.65
N GLN A 726 1.47 22.53 22.40
CA GLN A 726 0.07 22.93 22.24
C GLN A 726 -0.21 23.55 20.86
N ALA A 727 0.70 24.39 20.35
CA ALA A 727 0.60 24.97 19.01
C ALA A 727 0.68 23.92 17.89
N LYS A 728 1.54 22.91 18.06
CA LYS A 728 1.65 21.78 17.12
C LYS A 728 0.41 20.89 17.12
N MET A 729 -0.15 20.56 18.29
CA MET A 729 -1.40 19.79 18.39
C MET A 729 -2.59 20.52 17.75
N LYS A 730 -2.64 21.85 17.84
CA LYS A 730 -3.66 22.68 17.20
C LYS A 730 -3.44 22.92 15.70
N GLY A 731 -2.41 22.31 15.11
CA GLY A 731 -2.14 22.39 13.66
C GLY A 731 -1.63 23.74 13.17
N TYR A 732 -0.96 24.52 14.03
CA TYR A 732 -0.40 25.82 13.64
C TYR A 732 0.89 25.66 12.85
N GLU A 733 0.94 26.24 11.65
CA GLU A 733 2.09 26.12 10.72
C GLU A 733 3.29 27.00 11.14
N GLY A 734 3.09 27.93 12.08
CA GLY A 734 4.15 28.79 12.62
C GLY A 734 4.47 30.03 11.76
N ASP A 735 3.79 30.21 10.64
CA ASP A 735 3.83 31.45 9.85
C ASP A 735 2.96 32.54 10.50
N PRO A 736 3.40 33.82 10.47
CA PRO A 736 2.56 34.93 10.91
C PRO A 736 1.44 35.18 9.88
N CYS A 737 0.22 35.37 10.37
CA CYS A 737 -0.89 35.83 9.53
C CYS A 737 -0.54 37.17 8.87
N GLY A 738 -0.71 37.26 7.55
CA GLY A 738 -0.41 38.48 6.79
C GLY A 738 -1.30 39.67 7.16
N GLU A 739 -2.47 39.43 7.75
CA GLU A 739 -3.41 40.49 8.17
C GLU A 739 -3.21 40.92 9.62
N CYS A 740 -3.22 39.97 10.57
CA CYS A 740 -3.19 40.28 12.00
C CYS A 740 -1.86 39.99 12.71
N GLY A 741 -0.89 39.40 12.00
CA GLY A 741 0.43 39.05 12.56
C GLY A 741 0.42 37.91 13.57
N ASN A 742 -0.75 37.30 13.86
CA ASN A 742 -0.84 36.21 14.82
C ASN A 742 -0.40 34.87 14.19
N PHE A 743 0.15 33.98 15.00
CA PHE A 743 0.75 32.69 14.58
C PHE A 743 -0.23 31.52 14.63
N THR A 744 -1.52 31.80 14.51
CA THR A 744 -2.63 30.84 14.59
C THR A 744 -3.13 30.42 13.20
N LEU A 745 -2.22 30.37 12.21
CA LEU A 745 -2.53 29.91 10.85
C LEU A 745 -2.63 28.38 10.82
N VAL A 746 -3.79 27.88 10.40
CA VAL A 746 -4.06 26.45 10.20
C VAL A 746 -4.33 26.19 8.71
N ARG A 747 -3.83 25.06 8.21
CA ARG A 747 -4.02 24.65 6.82
C ARG A 747 -5.47 24.23 6.56
N ASN A 748 -6.08 24.86 5.56
CA ASN A 748 -7.45 24.61 5.12
C ASN A 748 -7.50 24.48 3.59
N GLY A 749 -7.40 23.25 3.08
CA GLY A 749 -7.26 22.97 1.65
C GLY A 749 -5.89 23.40 1.11
N THR A 750 -5.87 24.14 0.00
CA THR A 750 -4.66 24.77 -0.55
C THR A 750 -4.28 26.07 0.17
N CYS A 751 -5.17 26.61 1.01
CA CYS A 751 -4.97 27.87 1.72
C CYS A 751 -4.55 27.67 3.18
N LEU A 752 -4.03 28.73 3.79
CA LEU A 752 -3.86 28.89 5.23
C LEU A 752 -4.95 29.82 5.76
N LYS A 753 -5.66 29.44 6.81
CA LYS A 753 -6.68 30.27 7.48
C LYS A 753 -6.22 30.64 8.89
N CYS A 754 -6.30 31.92 9.24
CA CYS A 754 -6.01 32.39 10.60
C CYS A 754 -7.23 32.17 11.50
N LEU A 755 -7.06 31.43 12.60
CA LEU A 755 -8.15 31.23 13.56
C LEU A 755 -8.46 32.49 14.40
N THR A 756 -7.55 33.47 14.45
CA THR A 756 -7.75 34.70 15.22
C THR A 756 -8.53 35.77 14.47
N CYS A 757 -8.20 36.03 13.19
CA CYS A 757 -8.88 37.09 12.42
C CYS A 757 -9.73 36.57 11.25
N GLY A 758 -9.66 35.27 10.94
CA GLY A 758 -10.36 34.67 9.81
C GLY A 758 -9.70 34.87 8.44
N GLY A 759 -8.61 35.65 8.36
CA GLY A 759 -7.88 35.94 7.12
C GLY A 759 -7.27 34.70 6.47
N THR A 760 -7.21 34.68 5.14
CA THR A 760 -6.72 33.54 4.35
C THR A 760 -5.49 33.91 3.52
N ASN A 761 -4.44 33.09 3.57
CA ASN A 761 -3.20 33.23 2.80
C ASN A 761 -2.99 32.03 1.87
N GLY A 762 -2.37 32.23 0.70
CA GLY A 762 -1.90 31.14 -0.17
C GLY A 762 -2.99 30.43 -1.00
N CYS A 763 -4.18 31.03 -1.15
CA CYS A 763 -5.20 30.50 -2.06
C CYS A 763 -4.80 30.71 -3.52
N SER A 764 -4.68 29.61 -4.27
CA SER A 764 -4.65 29.60 -5.74
C SER A 764 -6.04 29.39 -6.31
#